data_AF-A0A6F8ZGD6-F1
#
_entry.id   AF-A0A6F8ZGD6-F1
#
_cell.length_a   1.000
_cell.length_b   1.000
_cell.length_c   1.000
_cell.angle_alpha   90.00
_cell.angle_beta   90.00
_cell.angle_gamma   90.00
#
_symmetry.space_group_name_H-M   'P 1'
#
loop_
_entity.id
_entity.type
_entity.pdbx_description
1 polymer ?
#
loop_
_entity_poly.entity_id
_entity_poly.type
_entity_poly.pdbx_seq_one_letter_code
_entity_poly.pdbx_strand_id
1 'polypeptide(L)'
;MAGRGPREWRPWAGWDGPSRPGLEPLVVRRTAAGVEVEFADLGRVSAEERAALAAGLARRLGVPVTVSERRWPSEPPERFRVLMAETGGALGALLAGAWQPAASGEGWDLVLPGEPAASLFRRWGGLERLQAYWPDLPPLQVTVAVPAPAPPPEPVTLPAPAVPPAPGWRAGKGRADGPVLPLAEVLSRNGDNGPVVVTGTVFGVTVRNGREGVRHATFGVGAGNSALKAHLVLRTGEEPPEEGSQVRLKGTVAPDRFSGEPTLEVREGLAVAEPAAPADDGAPEPRVELHCHTKMSAMDSVADLEDLFRKAARLGHPALAITDHAVAQAFPEAAALGRKWGVRPLYGIEVHMVEDQLPVLTGPPAGLPEAPVVVVDLETTGLTPRTHEAIEIGAVKLAGGEVIDRFHALLQPEGPVSRASLQITGLTERELERAEPPAEVWARFFAFARGAVLAAHNAPFDLGFIRAAHRRYQGSSLAVPVLDTLVLARALLPDLKGYGLATLTDHFRVPLTRHHRALADAEATALVLLRLLEGLAAAAGREGDSWRETDLRRPWPMPWAAGRPVPAVLLVRHQHGLEQLYRLISRSHLETFYRVPRVLRSQVQAGRQGPDPDWLVGAPVHGGTGGPVVAGGGSGGVRGPRRRLRLLGGSTTRRPAAVAGGGAPGPRGGGAGAVGGPRRLGGTAGEAGGGGGGRPLCGTGGRHRTGDPGGHRQGGAA
;
A
#
# COMPACT_ATOMS: atom_id res chain seq x y z
N MET A 1 21.70 -22.20 37.25
CA MET A 1 22.25 -20.85 36.99
C MET A 1 23.62 -20.95 36.33
N ALA A 2 23.65 -21.05 34.99
CA ALA A 2 24.76 -20.62 34.13
C ALA A 2 24.17 -20.53 32.71
N GLY A 3 24.24 -19.35 32.10
CA GLY A 3 23.75 -19.10 30.74
C GLY A 3 22.26 -18.73 30.66
N ARG A 4 21.95 -17.43 30.80
CA ARG A 4 20.76 -16.75 30.24
C ARG A 4 20.91 -15.24 30.51
N GLY A 5 20.52 -14.42 29.54
CA GLY A 5 20.59 -12.96 29.57
C GLY A 5 19.72 -12.32 30.67
N PRO A 6 19.61 -10.98 30.69
CA PRO A 6 19.13 -10.24 31.86
C PRO A 6 17.66 -10.58 32.21
N ARG A 7 17.50 -11.13 33.41
CA ARG A 7 16.36 -10.96 34.35
C ARG A 7 14.97 -11.39 33.87
N GLU A 8 14.79 -12.69 33.67
CA GLU A 8 13.49 -13.32 33.97
C GLU A 8 13.43 -13.65 35.48
N TRP A 9 12.42 -13.12 36.17
CA TRP A 9 12.09 -13.55 37.53
C TRP A 9 11.34 -14.89 37.46
N ARG A 10 11.71 -15.83 38.33
CA ARG A 10 10.87 -16.97 38.68
C ARG A 10 10.61 -16.88 40.18
N PRO A 11 9.38 -17.15 40.66
CA PRO A 11 9.16 -17.37 42.08
C PRO A 11 10.15 -18.44 42.55
N TRP A 12 10.83 -18.20 43.66
CA TRP A 12 11.71 -19.23 44.22
C TRP A 12 10.83 -20.35 44.78
N ALA A 13 10.44 -21.29 43.93
CA ALA A 13 9.70 -22.46 44.33
C ALA A 13 10.57 -23.29 45.30
N GLY A 14 10.10 -23.43 46.54
CA GLY A 14 10.72 -24.27 47.58
C GLY A 14 11.43 -23.55 48.72
N TRP A 15 10.90 -22.42 49.22
CA TRP A 15 11.35 -21.83 50.48
C TRP A 15 10.73 -22.58 51.68
N ASP A 16 11.58 -23.21 52.50
CA ASP A 16 11.19 -23.91 53.74
C ASP A 16 11.89 -23.30 54.99
N GLY A 17 12.34 -22.04 54.89
CA GLY A 17 12.76 -21.26 56.06
C GLY A 17 11.55 -20.85 56.90
N PRO A 18 11.71 -20.24 58.10
CA PRO A 18 10.57 -19.83 58.90
C PRO A 18 9.67 -18.95 58.03
N SER A 19 8.50 -19.47 57.67
CA SER A 19 7.52 -18.83 56.80
C SER A 19 6.91 -17.65 57.55
N ARG A 20 7.66 -16.55 57.60
CA ARG A 20 7.20 -15.24 58.05
C ARG A 20 6.94 -14.39 56.81
N PRO A 21 5.69 -14.02 56.53
CA PRO A 21 5.38 -12.99 55.53
C PRO A 21 6.26 -11.76 55.78
N GLY A 22 6.93 -11.26 54.74
CA GLY A 22 7.81 -10.08 54.81
C GLY A 22 9.32 -10.33 54.90
N LEU A 23 9.78 -11.59 54.89
CA LEU A 23 11.21 -11.96 55.00
C LEU A 23 11.77 -12.57 53.70
N GLU A 24 11.45 -11.96 52.56
CA GLU A 24 11.91 -12.39 51.24
C GLU A 24 13.25 -11.74 50.85
N PRO A 25 14.16 -12.47 50.16
CA PRO A 25 15.40 -11.90 49.66
C PRO A 25 15.10 -10.87 48.55
N LEU A 26 15.56 -9.65 48.74
CA LEU A 26 15.41 -8.55 47.79
C LEU A 26 16.36 -8.71 46.60
N VAL A 27 17.62 -9.03 46.91
CA VAL A 27 18.68 -9.10 45.92
C VAL A 27 19.58 -10.29 46.24
N VAL A 28 19.86 -11.10 45.23
CA VAL A 28 20.83 -12.19 45.31
C VAL A 28 21.96 -11.88 44.33
N ARG A 29 23.17 -11.66 44.84
CA ARG A 29 24.36 -11.37 44.05
C ARG A 29 25.39 -12.47 44.23
N ARG A 30 26.04 -12.85 43.15
CA ARG A 30 27.23 -13.70 43.23
C ARG A 30 28.45 -12.80 43.40
N THR A 31 29.24 -13.06 44.42
CA THR A 31 30.50 -12.36 44.68
C THR A 31 31.67 -13.32 44.50
N ALA A 32 32.90 -12.80 44.52
CA ALA A 32 34.10 -13.65 44.49
C ALA A 32 34.19 -14.59 45.72
N ALA A 33 33.58 -14.20 46.84
CA ALA A 33 33.61 -14.95 48.10
C ALA A 33 32.42 -15.92 48.29
N GLY A 34 31.41 -15.89 47.40
CA GLY A 34 30.21 -16.72 47.52
C GLY A 34 28.97 -16.05 46.94
N VAL A 35 27.87 -16.11 47.69
CA VAL A 35 26.60 -15.45 47.34
C VAL A 35 26.23 -14.47 48.45
N GLU A 36 25.90 -13.25 48.08
CA GLU A 36 25.33 -12.27 49.00
C GLU A 36 23.81 -12.23 48.79
N VAL A 37 23.07 -12.27 49.89
CA VAL A 37 21.61 -12.18 49.91
C VAL A 37 21.21 -11.00 50.78
N GLU A 38 20.65 -9.97 50.16
CA GLU A 38 20.15 -8.78 50.84
C GLU A 38 18.66 -8.91 51.14
N PHE A 39 18.23 -8.49 52.33
CA PHE A 39 16.83 -8.46 52.75
C PHE A 39 16.42 -7.06 53.25
N ALA A 40 15.11 -6.79 53.22
CA ALA A 40 14.51 -5.48 53.50
C ALA A 40 14.32 -5.14 54.98
N ASP A 41 14.08 -6.15 55.83
CA ASP A 41 13.60 -5.97 57.21
C ASP A 41 14.26 -7.01 58.15
N LEU A 42 15.58 -7.11 58.07
CA LEU A 42 16.38 -8.03 58.89
C LEU A 42 16.60 -7.52 60.31
N GLY A 43 16.33 -6.24 60.58
CA GLY A 43 16.46 -5.63 61.89
C GLY A 43 15.52 -6.22 62.93
N ARG A 44 14.41 -6.85 62.50
CA ARG A 44 13.44 -7.58 63.34
C ARG A 44 13.85 -9.01 63.68
N VAL A 45 14.98 -9.48 63.13
CA VAL A 45 15.51 -10.84 63.27
C VAL A 45 16.72 -10.81 64.20
N SER A 46 16.81 -11.76 65.13
CA SER A 46 17.94 -11.81 66.05
C SER A 46 19.26 -12.11 65.32
N ALA A 47 20.40 -11.76 65.91
CA ALA A 47 21.70 -12.07 65.30
C ALA A 47 21.91 -13.59 65.10
N GLU A 48 21.39 -14.41 66.01
CA GLU A 48 21.43 -15.87 65.93
C GLU A 48 20.56 -16.40 64.78
N GLU A 49 19.36 -15.85 64.60
CA GLU A 49 18.47 -16.21 63.51
C GLU A 49 19.05 -15.82 62.15
N ARG A 50 19.72 -14.66 62.04
CA ARG A 50 20.41 -14.23 60.82
C ARG A 50 21.57 -15.17 60.47
N ALA A 51 22.33 -15.62 61.46
CA ALA A 51 23.40 -16.58 61.27
C ALA A 51 22.87 -17.95 60.84
N ALA A 52 21.76 -18.41 61.44
CA ALA A 52 21.09 -19.64 61.05
C ALA A 52 20.54 -19.59 59.61
N LEU A 53 19.98 -18.45 59.21
CA LEU A 53 19.51 -18.20 57.85
C LEU A 53 20.66 -18.28 56.83
N ALA A 54 21.76 -17.57 57.09
CA ALA A 54 22.95 -17.60 56.24
C ALA A 54 23.51 -19.02 56.10
N ALA A 55 23.63 -19.76 57.22
CA ALA A 55 24.13 -21.13 57.23
C ALA A 55 23.20 -22.11 56.51
N GLY A 56 21.88 -21.94 56.62
CA GLY A 56 20.88 -22.74 55.89
C GLY A 56 20.97 -22.52 54.39
N LEU A 57 21.05 -21.26 53.95
CA LEU A 57 21.21 -20.89 52.55
C LEU A 57 22.55 -21.41 51.99
N ALA A 58 23.64 -21.27 52.73
CA ALA A 58 24.96 -21.74 52.32
C ALA A 58 24.98 -23.25 52.08
N ARG A 59 24.37 -24.03 52.98
CA ARG A 59 24.22 -25.48 52.83
C ARG A 59 23.46 -25.85 51.56
N ARG A 60 22.36 -25.16 51.29
CA ARG A 60 21.49 -25.46 50.14
C ARG A 60 22.11 -25.05 48.81
N LEU A 61 22.85 -23.95 48.79
CA LEU A 61 23.50 -23.44 47.58
C LEU A 61 24.90 -24.03 47.34
N GLY A 62 25.47 -24.73 48.33
CA GLY A 62 26.80 -25.34 48.24
C GLY A 62 27.94 -24.33 48.17
N VAL A 63 27.68 -23.08 48.55
CA VAL A 63 28.63 -21.96 48.52
C VAL A 63 28.44 -21.09 49.77
N PRO A 64 29.48 -20.36 50.24
CA PRO A 64 29.31 -19.42 51.35
C PRO A 64 28.23 -18.38 51.03
N VAL A 65 27.36 -18.11 52.00
CA VAL A 65 26.30 -17.10 51.88
C VAL A 65 26.49 -16.03 52.94
N THR A 66 26.55 -14.78 52.51
CA THR A 66 26.50 -13.60 53.39
C THR A 66 25.09 -13.03 53.33
N VAL A 67 24.53 -12.75 54.50
CA VAL A 67 23.22 -12.09 54.61
C VAL A 67 23.43 -10.66 55.10
N SER A 68 22.88 -9.70 54.37
CA SER A 68 22.99 -8.27 54.68
C SER A 68 21.61 -7.61 54.70
N GLU A 69 21.47 -6.57 55.51
CA GLU A 69 20.26 -5.75 55.57
C GLU A 69 20.41 -4.53 54.68
N ARG A 70 19.40 -4.26 53.86
CA ARG A 70 19.27 -3.00 53.15
C ARG A 70 18.25 -2.12 53.84
N ARG A 71 18.62 -0.87 54.11
CA ARG A 71 17.68 0.15 54.59
C ARG A 71 16.58 0.36 53.54
N TRP A 72 15.35 -0.01 53.89
CA TRP A 72 14.21 0.01 52.99
C TRP A 72 13.38 1.28 53.24
N PRO A 73 13.25 2.21 52.27
CA PRO A 73 12.54 3.47 52.47
C PRO A 73 11.07 3.25 52.85
N SER A 74 10.49 4.12 53.68
CA SER A 74 9.07 4.06 54.05
C SER A 74 8.15 4.74 53.03
N GLU A 75 8.67 5.67 52.23
CA GLU A 75 7.87 6.42 51.25
C GLU A 75 7.76 5.72 49.89
N PRO A 76 6.54 5.66 49.29
CA PRO A 76 6.32 4.96 48.03
C PRO A 76 7.21 5.29 46.84
N PRO A 77 7.43 6.57 46.52
CA PRO A 77 8.29 6.95 45.40
C PRO A 77 9.74 6.51 45.61
N GLU A 78 10.24 6.57 46.84
CA GLU A 78 11.65 6.29 47.14
C GLU A 78 11.92 4.77 47.13
N ARG A 79 11.02 3.97 47.72
CA ARG A 79 11.13 2.51 47.66
C ARG A 79 10.97 1.98 46.22
N PHE A 80 10.05 2.56 45.44
CA PHE A 80 9.93 2.22 44.02
C PHE A 80 11.20 2.57 43.23
N ARG A 81 11.82 3.72 43.50
CA ARG A 81 13.09 4.11 42.88
C ARG A 81 14.20 3.10 43.17
N VAL A 82 14.31 2.61 44.41
CA VAL A 82 15.29 1.56 44.79
C VAL A 82 15.01 0.27 44.01
N LEU A 83 13.75 -0.14 43.90
CA LEU A 83 13.35 -1.33 43.13
C LEU A 83 13.68 -1.19 41.64
N MET A 84 13.43 -0.02 41.05
CA MET A 84 13.72 0.25 39.64
C MET A 84 15.22 0.35 39.35
N ALA A 85 16.01 0.96 40.23
CA ALA A 85 17.47 1.04 40.10
C ALA A 85 18.09 -0.37 40.04
N GLU A 86 17.57 -1.29 40.86
CA GLU A 86 18.01 -2.69 40.84
C GLU A 86 17.55 -3.44 39.59
N THR A 87 16.53 -2.98 38.85
CA THR A 87 16.10 -3.63 37.58
C THR A 87 16.92 -3.21 36.37
N GLY A 88 17.73 -2.15 36.48
CA GLY A 88 18.80 -1.79 35.53
C GLY A 88 18.37 -1.61 34.07
N GLY A 89 17.08 -1.33 33.81
CA GLY A 89 16.50 -1.35 32.47
C GLY A 89 15.78 -0.06 32.07
N ALA A 90 15.40 0.01 30.79
CA ALA A 90 14.64 1.13 30.19
C ALA A 90 13.35 1.47 30.96
N LEU A 91 12.75 0.49 31.65
CA LEU A 91 11.59 0.70 32.52
C LEU A 91 11.86 1.68 33.66
N GLY A 92 13.04 1.60 34.31
CA GLY A 92 13.39 2.50 35.39
C GLY A 92 13.55 3.95 34.93
N ALA A 93 14.14 4.16 33.75
CA ALA A 93 14.25 5.48 33.13
C ALA A 93 12.89 6.05 32.73
N LEU A 94 11.99 5.21 32.19
CA LEU A 94 10.64 5.62 31.81
C LEU A 94 9.77 5.99 33.02
N LEU A 95 9.96 5.34 34.17
CA LEU A 95 9.11 5.51 35.35
C LEU A 95 9.70 6.39 36.46
N ALA A 96 10.84 7.04 36.22
CA ALA A 96 11.57 7.83 37.21
C ALA A 96 10.74 8.99 37.83
N GLY A 97 9.70 9.46 37.11
CA GLY A 97 8.76 10.49 37.56
C GLY A 97 7.30 10.08 37.50
N ALA A 98 7.01 8.77 37.49
CA ALA A 98 5.64 8.28 37.34
C ALA A 98 4.77 8.40 38.61
N TRP A 99 5.35 8.74 39.76
CA TRP A 99 4.64 8.79 41.04
C TRP A 99 4.15 10.19 41.38
N GLN A 100 2.89 10.28 41.81
CA GLN A 100 2.26 11.50 42.29
C GLN A 100 1.41 11.18 43.54
N PRO A 101 1.26 12.10 44.51
CA PRO A 101 0.28 11.95 45.57
C PRO A 101 -1.12 11.82 44.94
N ALA A 102 -1.95 10.90 45.46
CA ALA A 102 -3.31 10.73 44.94
C ALA A 102 -4.12 12.01 45.12
N ALA A 103 -4.93 12.37 44.12
CA ALA A 103 -5.78 13.57 44.16
C ALA A 103 -6.80 13.54 45.32
N SER A 104 -7.14 12.36 45.83
CA SER A 104 -7.99 12.14 47.01
C SER A 104 -7.33 12.57 48.33
N GLY A 105 -6.01 12.79 48.35
CA GLY A 105 -5.23 13.04 49.56
C GLY A 105 -4.87 11.78 50.36
N GLU A 106 -5.41 10.61 49.98
CA GLU A 106 -5.09 9.31 50.57
C GLU A 106 -4.47 8.39 49.51
N GLY A 107 -3.18 8.05 49.69
CA GLY A 107 -2.47 7.14 48.80
C GLY A 107 -1.66 7.81 47.69
N TRP A 108 -1.40 7.06 46.63
CA TRP A 108 -0.51 7.45 45.53
C TRP A 108 -1.09 7.08 44.17
N ASP A 109 -0.72 7.85 43.15
CA ASP A 109 -0.98 7.58 41.74
C ASP A 109 0.33 7.23 41.02
N LEU A 110 0.33 6.12 40.29
CA LEU A 110 1.38 5.71 39.37
C LEU A 110 0.91 5.97 37.93
N VAL A 111 1.34 7.10 37.38
CA VAL A 111 0.98 7.57 36.04
C VAL A 111 2.05 7.12 35.02
N LEU A 112 1.75 6.08 34.26
CA LEU A 112 2.65 5.51 33.25
C LEU A 112 2.64 6.39 31.99
N PRO A 113 3.80 6.79 31.42
CA PRO A 113 3.89 7.75 30.32
C PRO A 113 3.50 7.18 28.94
N GLY A 114 2.31 6.56 28.85
CA GLY A 114 1.74 5.97 27.65
C GLY A 114 1.83 4.43 27.61
N GLU A 115 1.23 3.87 26.56
CA GLU A 115 1.04 2.42 26.42
C GLU A 115 2.34 1.59 26.37
N PRO A 116 3.46 2.06 25.78
CA PRO A 116 4.73 1.33 25.84
C PRO A 116 5.24 1.13 27.27
N ALA A 117 5.13 2.16 28.13
CA ALA A 117 5.50 2.07 29.53
C ALA A 117 4.53 1.16 30.31
N ALA A 118 3.24 1.24 30.00
CA ALA A 118 2.22 0.34 30.56
C ALA A 118 2.49 -1.13 30.22
N SER A 119 2.83 -1.42 28.96
CA SER A 119 3.18 -2.76 28.49
C SER A 119 4.44 -3.29 29.20
N LEU A 120 5.49 -2.47 29.32
CA LEU A 120 6.71 -2.85 30.03
C LEU A 120 6.45 -3.08 31.53
N PHE A 121 5.66 -2.24 32.18
CA PHE A 121 5.28 -2.40 33.59
C PHE A 121 4.50 -3.71 33.83
N ARG A 122 3.55 -4.06 32.94
CA ARG A 122 2.83 -5.34 33.00
C ARG A 122 3.77 -6.54 32.81
N ARG A 123 4.67 -6.49 31.82
CA ARG A 123 5.69 -7.55 31.61
C ARG A 123 6.64 -7.71 32.79
N TRP A 124 6.92 -6.62 33.51
CA TRP A 124 7.73 -6.65 34.71
C TRP A 124 7.01 -7.32 35.90
N GLY A 125 5.68 -7.51 35.85
CA GLY A 125 4.88 -8.11 36.93
C GLY A 125 3.88 -7.16 37.57
N GLY A 126 3.83 -5.91 37.12
CA GLY A 126 2.78 -4.94 37.45
C GLY A 126 2.57 -4.69 38.94
N LEU A 127 1.31 -4.43 39.31
CA LEU A 127 0.90 -4.12 40.67
C LEU A 127 1.08 -5.33 41.62
N GLU A 128 0.84 -6.54 41.14
CA GLU A 128 0.99 -7.77 41.93
C GLU A 128 2.42 -7.92 42.44
N ARG A 129 3.40 -7.70 41.56
CA ARG A 129 4.82 -7.71 41.96
C ARG A 129 5.13 -6.61 42.96
N LEU A 130 4.56 -5.43 42.80
CA LEU A 130 4.79 -4.31 43.72
C LEU A 130 4.20 -4.59 45.12
N GLN A 131 3.00 -5.17 45.19
CA GLN A 131 2.36 -5.59 46.44
C GLN A 131 3.12 -6.72 47.13
N ALA A 132 3.74 -7.65 46.39
CA ALA A 132 4.58 -8.69 46.97
C ALA A 132 5.81 -8.12 47.71
N TYR A 133 6.49 -7.12 47.13
CA TYR A 133 7.62 -6.44 47.79
C TYR A 133 7.20 -5.40 48.83
N TRP A 134 5.90 -5.08 48.88
CA TRP A 134 5.35 -4.09 49.79
C TRP A 134 3.94 -4.47 50.25
N PRO A 135 3.83 -5.36 51.25
CA PRO A 135 2.54 -5.77 51.77
C PRO A 135 1.69 -4.60 52.32
N ASP A 136 2.34 -3.64 52.98
CA ASP A 136 1.71 -2.43 53.53
C ASP A 136 1.67 -1.25 52.53
N LEU A 137 1.57 -1.53 51.23
CA LEU A 137 1.54 -0.48 50.21
C LEU A 137 0.29 0.38 50.42
N PRO A 138 0.42 1.72 50.58
CA PRO A 138 -0.74 2.60 50.64
C PRO A 138 -1.61 2.45 49.38
N PRO A 139 -2.90 2.84 49.42
CA PRO A 139 -3.76 2.78 48.24
C PRO A 139 -3.06 3.35 47.01
N LEU A 140 -2.97 2.54 45.94
CA LEU A 140 -2.24 2.89 44.72
C LEU A 140 -3.16 2.77 43.51
N GLN A 141 -3.32 3.86 42.77
CA GLN A 141 -3.99 3.84 41.47
C GLN A 141 -2.96 3.85 40.35
N VAL A 142 -3.03 2.89 39.44
CA VAL A 142 -2.16 2.87 38.25
C VAL A 142 -2.96 3.38 37.05
N THR A 143 -2.49 4.46 36.44
CA THR A 143 -3.11 5.05 35.26
C THR A 143 -2.12 5.13 34.10
N VAL A 144 -2.62 5.14 32.87
CA VAL A 144 -1.80 5.37 31.68
C VAL A 144 -2.09 6.78 31.21
N ALA A 145 -1.06 7.62 31.15
CA ALA A 145 -1.16 8.95 30.59
C ALA A 145 -1.63 8.83 29.14
N VAL A 146 -2.82 9.36 28.86
CA VAL A 146 -3.26 9.62 27.50
C VAL A 146 -2.60 10.93 27.10
N PRO A 147 -1.65 10.93 26.14
CA PRO A 147 -1.06 12.19 25.71
C PRO A 147 -2.17 13.09 25.20
N ALA A 148 -2.19 14.34 25.68
CA ALA A 148 -3.09 15.34 25.15
C ALA A 148 -2.90 15.41 23.62
N PRO A 149 -3.98 15.49 22.82
CA PRO A 149 -3.84 15.67 21.38
C PRO A 149 -2.95 16.89 21.16
N ALA A 150 -1.86 16.71 20.42
CA ALA A 150 -0.99 17.82 20.07
C ALA A 150 -1.86 18.93 19.48
N PRO A 151 -1.67 20.20 19.89
CA PRO A 151 -2.37 21.30 19.24
C PRO A 151 -2.14 21.17 17.74
N PRO A 152 -3.19 21.36 16.91
CA PRO A 152 -3.03 21.26 15.46
C PRO A 152 -1.87 22.16 15.07
N PRO A 153 -0.87 21.65 14.33
CA PRO A 153 0.26 22.48 13.93
C PRO A 153 -0.29 23.71 13.24
N GLU A 154 0.25 24.88 13.58
CA GLU A 154 -0.12 26.11 12.88
C GLU A 154 -0.04 25.85 11.37
N PRO A 155 -1.05 26.28 10.58
CA PRO A 155 -1.05 26.03 9.16
C PRO A 155 0.22 26.63 8.58
N VAL A 156 1.11 25.75 8.10
CA VAL A 156 2.33 26.16 7.40
C VAL A 156 1.88 26.97 6.20
N THR A 157 2.05 28.28 6.28
CA THR A 157 1.76 29.17 5.16
C THR A 157 2.89 28.98 4.18
N LEU A 158 2.62 28.21 3.13
CA LEU A 158 3.60 28.03 2.06
C LEU A 158 3.65 29.30 1.22
N PRO A 159 4.84 29.71 0.77
CA PRO A 159 4.95 30.77 -0.21
C PRO A 159 4.16 30.38 -1.47
N ALA A 160 3.71 31.37 -2.25
CA ALA A 160 3.16 31.08 -3.57
C ALA A 160 4.19 30.29 -4.41
N PRO A 161 3.73 29.42 -5.34
CA PRO A 161 4.62 28.65 -6.19
C PRO A 161 5.69 29.52 -6.83
N ALA A 162 6.96 29.27 -6.49
CA ALA A 162 8.07 30.06 -6.97
C ALA A 162 8.44 29.60 -8.38
N VAL A 163 8.27 30.47 -9.38
CA VAL A 163 8.90 30.27 -10.68
C VAL A 163 10.37 30.66 -10.52
N PRO A 164 11.34 29.76 -10.77
CA PRO A 164 12.73 30.11 -10.66
C PRO A 164 13.05 31.23 -11.67
N PRO A 165 13.73 32.32 -11.26
CA PRO A 165 14.15 33.36 -12.19
C PRO A 165 15.13 32.75 -13.20
N ALA A 166 15.05 33.20 -14.46
CA ALA A 166 16.02 32.79 -15.47
C ALA A 166 17.43 33.24 -15.04
N PRO A 167 18.42 32.33 -14.93
CA PRO A 167 19.77 32.72 -14.56
C PRO A 167 20.35 33.67 -15.62
N GLY A 168 21.18 34.63 -15.20
CA GLY A 168 21.72 35.68 -16.06
C GLY A 168 22.89 35.27 -16.96
N TRP A 169 23.14 33.97 -17.13
CA TRP A 169 24.31 33.45 -17.84
C TRP A 169 24.34 33.87 -19.31
N ARG A 170 25.52 34.27 -19.79
CA ARG A 170 25.80 34.60 -21.19
C ARG A 170 27.22 34.19 -21.56
N ALA A 171 27.40 33.81 -22.82
CA ALA A 171 28.69 33.55 -23.45
C ALA A 171 28.77 34.31 -24.78
N GLY A 172 29.91 34.93 -25.06
CA GLY A 172 30.10 35.71 -26.29
C GLY A 172 29.43 37.10 -26.25
N LYS A 173 29.37 37.78 -27.42
CA LYS A 173 28.86 39.16 -27.53
C LYS A 173 27.42 39.26 -28.07
N GLY A 174 26.87 38.16 -28.60
CA GLY A 174 25.53 38.14 -29.24
C GLY A 174 24.45 37.50 -28.37
N ARG A 175 23.25 37.35 -28.95
CA ARG A 175 22.07 36.74 -28.30
C ARG A 175 21.74 35.34 -28.84
N ALA A 176 22.68 34.69 -29.54
CA ALA A 176 22.43 33.40 -30.19
C ALA A 176 21.19 33.43 -31.11
N ASP A 177 21.04 34.52 -31.88
CA ASP A 177 19.88 34.74 -32.76
C ASP A 177 19.89 33.81 -33.98
N GLY A 178 18.70 33.37 -34.39
CA GLY A 178 18.47 32.46 -35.52
C GLY A 178 17.39 31.40 -35.23
N PRO A 179 16.94 30.64 -36.24
CA PRO A 179 15.98 29.56 -36.05
C PRO A 179 16.58 28.44 -35.19
N VAL A 180 15.86 28.00 -34.16
CA VAL A 180 16.28 26.90 -33.30
C VAL A 180 16.04 25.58 -34.02
N LEU A 181 17.09 24.75 -34.12
CA LEU A 181 17.03 23.44 -34.73
C LEU A 181 16.90 22.35 -33.65
N PRO A 182 16.06 21.31 -33.87
CA PRO A 182 16.02 20.14 -32.99
C PRO A 182 17.38 19.43 -32.93
N LEU A 183 17.80 18.98 -31.74
CA LEU A 183 19.08 18.29 -31.58
C LEU A 183 19.21 17.04 -32.46
N ALA A 184 18.12 16.27 -32.62
CA ALA A 184 18.09 15.11 -33.52
C ALA A 184 18.41 15.47 -34.98
N GLU A 185 17.89 16.61 -35.45
CA GLU A 185 18.16 17.11 -36.80
C GLU A 185 19.63 17.51 -36.93
N VAL A 186 20.16 18.26 -35.95
CA VAL A 186 21.56 18.69 -35.92
C VAL A 186 22.52 17.49 -35.97
N LEU A 187 22.23 16.41 -35.22
CA LEU A 187 23.02 15.18 -35.21
C LEU A 187 22.97 14.41 -36.55
N SER A 188 21.91 14.59 -37.34
CA SER A 188 21.72 13.91 -38.63
C SER A 188 22.36 14.63 -39.82
N ARG A 189 22.88 15.85 -39.63
CA ARG A 189 23.49 16.65 -40.72
C ARG A 189 24.87 16.10 -41.09
N ASN A 190 24.95 15.41 -42.22
CA ASN A 190 26.21 14.95 -42.81
C ASN A 190 26.93 16.11 -43.53
N GLY A 191 27.75 16.87 -42.80
CA GLY A 191 28.76 17.77 -43.39
C GLY A 191 28.36 19.23 -43.61
N ASP A 192 27.25 19.69 -43.02
CA ASP A 192 26.82 21.09 -43.13
C ASP A 192 27.51 21.94 -42.03
N ASN A 193 28.58 22.65 -42.39
CA ASN A 193 29.46 23.40 -41.45
C ASN A 193 28.88 24.77 -41.02
N GLY A 194 27.62 25.05 -41.34
CA GLY A 194 26.96 26.31 -41.00
C GLY A 194 26.73 26.47 -39.50
N PRO A 195 26.61 27.71 -38.98
CA PRO A 195 26.25 27.93 -37.60
C PRO A 195 24.82 27.45 -37.32
N VAL A 196 24.65 26.61 -36.32
CA VAL A 196 23.36 26.13 -35.82
C VAL A 196 23.01 26.83 -34.52
N VAL A 197 21.71 26.97 -34.25
CA VAL A 197 21.18 27.43 -32.97
C VAL A 197 20.40 26.29 -32.35
N VAL A 198 20.72 25.93 -31.11
CA VAL A 198 20.05 24.86 -30.36
C VAL A 198 19.60 25.36 -28.99
N THR A 199 18.61 24.69 -28.42
CA THR A 199 18.16 24.93 -27.04
C THR A 199 18.07 23.62 -26.29
N GLY A 200 18.36 23.64 -24.98
CA GLY A 200 18.17 22.48 -24.13
C GLY A 200 18.68 22.70 -22.70
N THR A 201 18.53 21.66 -21.89
CA THR A 201 18.99 21.62 -20.50
C THR A 201 20.47 21.25 -20.46
N VAL A 202 21.27 22.00 -19.70
CA VAL A 202 22.69 21.71 -19.46
C VAL A 202 22.87 20.58 -18.45
N PHE A 203 23.80 19.66 -18.70
CA PHE A 203 24.20 18.61 -17.76
C PHE A 203 25.68 18.23 -17.93
N GLY A 204 26.30 17.65 -16.91
CA GLY A 204 27.68 17.12 -16.98
C GLY A 204 28.73 18.19 -17.28
N VAL A 205 28.66 19.34 -16.60
CA VAL A 205 29.59 20.46 -16.82
C VAL A 205 30.97 20.14 -16.25
N THR A 206 32.00 20.25 -17.08
CA THR A 206 33.40 20.08 -16.70
C THR A 206 34.23 21.25 -17.19
N VAL A 207 35.11 21.79 -16.34
CA VAL A 207 36.01 22.88 -16.71
C VAL A 207 37.45 22.40 -16.59
N ARG A 208 38.24 22.65 -17.64
CA ARG A 208 39.68 22.34 -17.68
C ARG A 208 40.47 23.61 -17.98
N ASN A 209 41.60 23.76 -17.30
CA ASN A 209 42.55 24.84 -17.57
C ASN A 209 43.51 24.40 -18.68
N GLY A 210 43.52 25.15 -19.78
CA GLY A 210 44.44 24.99 -20.89
C GLY A 210 45.79 25.66 -20.66
N ARG A 211 46.65 25.61 -21.68
CA ARG A 211 47.92 26.37 -21.70
C ARG A 211 47.60 27.87 -21.79
N GLU A 212 48.46 28.71 -21.23
CA GLU A 212 48.31 30.18 -21.24
C GLU A 212 47.09 30.73 -20.47
N GLY A 213 46.49 29.94 -19.57
CA GLY A 213 45.40 30.40 -18.69
C GLY A 213 44.01 30.42 -19.34
N VAL A 214 43.87 29.90 -20.55
CA VAL A 214 42.58 29.73 -21.24
C VAL A 214 41.77 28.63 -20.57
N ARG A 215 40.51 28.89 -20.20
CA ARG A 215 39.61 27.88 -19.58
C ARG A 215 38.68 27.28 -20.62
N HIS A 216 38.51 25.97 -20.59
CA HIS A 216 37.63 25.20 -21.49
C HIS A 216 36.51 24.55 -20.70
N ALA A 217 35.25 24.89 -21.01
CA ALA A 217 34.07 24.24 -20.49
C ALA A 217 33.55 23.21 -21.48
N THR A 218 33.33 21.97 -21.04
CA THR A 218 32.66 20.92 -21.81
C THR A 218 31.43 20.47 -21.04
N PHE A 219 30.28 20.40 -21.70
CA PHE A 219 29.01 20.03 -21.08
C PHE A 219 28.07 19.39 -22.11
N GLY A 220 27.07 18.64 -21.65
CA GLY A 220 25.99 18.13 -22.47
C GLY A 220 24.82 19.12 -22.52
N VAL A 221 24.12 19.16 -23.65
CA VAL A 221 22.86 19.88 -23.82
C VAL A 221 21.80 18.89 -24.29
N GLY A 222 20.74 18.71 -23.50
CA GLY A 222 19.69 17.73 -23.74
C GLY A 222 18.36 18.38 -24.10
N ALA A 223 17.66 17.84 -25.10
CA ALA A 223 16.31 18.24 -25.48
C ALA A 223 15.53 17.02 -26.00
N GLY A 224 14.43 16.69 -25.31
CA GLY A 224 13.64 15.49 -25.61
C GLY A 224 14.48 14.21 -25.45
N ASN A 225 14.55 13.40 -26.51
CA ASN A 225 15.30 12.13 -26.52
C ASN A 225 16.69 12.27 -27.14
N SER A 226 17.22 13.49 -27.25
CA SER A 226 18.50 13.75 -27.89
C SER A 226 19.38 14.61 -27.01
N ALA A 227 20.69 14.39 -27.09
CA ALA A 227 21.69 15.18 -26.41
C ALA A 227 22.88 15.45 -27.34
N LEU A 228 23.51 16.60 -27.16
CA LEU A 228 24.68 17.03 -27.91
C LEU A 228 25.74 17.54 -26.95
N LYS A 229 26.98 17.10 -27.15
CA LYS A 229 28.13 17.63 -26.43
C LYS A 229 28.42 19.05 -26.91
N ALA A 230 28.68 19.96 -25.99
CA ALA A 230 29.02 21.35 -26.26
C ALA A 230 30.37 21.69 -25.64
N HIS A 231 31.18 22.43 -26.39
CA HIS A 231 32.46 22.95 -25.95
C HIS A 231 32.45 24.48 -26.04
N LEU A 232 32.87 25.13 -24.96
CA LEU A 232 32.93 26.58 -24.83
C LEU A 232 34.30 26.99 -24.29
N VAL A 233 34.98 27.87 -25.01
CA VAL A 233 36.18 28.54 -24.52
C VAL A 233 35.75 29.75 -23.69
N LEU A 234 36.05 29.72 -22.39
CA LEU A 234 35.70 30.78 -21.44
C LEU A 234 36.74 31.90 -21.50
N ARG A 235 36.29 33.14 -21.67
CA ARG A 235 37.16 34.33 -21.54
C ARG A 235 37.45 34.63 -20.07
N THR A 236 38.40 35.52 -19.82
CA THR A 236 38.76 35.98 -18.48
C THR A 236 37.52 36.53 -17.75
N GLY A 237 37.13 35.90 -16.64
CA GLY A 237 35.94 36.26 -15.85
C GLY A 237 34.62 35.65 -16.30
N GLU A 238 34.56 34.91 -17.42
CA GLU A 238 33.36 34.16 -17.83
C GLU A 238 33.29 32.81 -17.11
N GLU A 239 32.13 32.47 -16.56
CA GLU A 239 31.85 31.18 -15.92
C GLU A 239 31.04 30.26 -16.86
N PRO A 240 31.16 28.92 -16.71
CA PRO A 240 30.36 27.98 -17.48
C PRO A 240 28.85 28.13 -17.15
N PRO A 241 27.96 27.62 -18.01
CA PRO A 241 26.55 27.56 -17.68
C PRO A 241 26.32 26.66 -16.46
N GLU A 242 25.33 27.00 -15.65
CA GLU A 242 24.93 26.20 -14.48
C GLU A 242 24.29 24.88 -14.93
N GLU A 243 24.60 23.79 -14.23
CA GLU A 243 23.96 22.50 -14.46
C GLU A 243 22.45 22.57 -14.15
N GLY A 244 21.63 21.98 -15.03
CA GLY A 244 20.17 22.10 -14.98
C GLY A 244 19.59 23.38 -15.60
N SER A 245 20.42 24.36 -15.97
CA SER A 245 19.94 25.57 -16.63
C SER A 245 19.46 25.30 -18.08
N GLN A 246 18.41 26.01 -18.50
CA GLN A 246 18.02 26.04 -19.90
C GLN A 246 18.88 27.06 -20.64
N VAL A 247 19.47 26.64 -21.75
CA VAL A 247 20.34 27.49 -22.56
C VAL A 247 19.88 27.54 -24.00
N ARG A 248 20.19 28.66 -24.66
CA ARG A 248 20.18 28.81 -26.10
C ARG A 248 21.62 29.04 -26.55
N LEU A 249 22.11 28.17 -27.43
CA LEU A 249 23.50 28.16 -27.89
C LEU A 249 23.55 28.30 -29.40
N LYS A 250 24.51 29.07 -29.88
CA LYS A 250 24.83 29.22 -31.29
C LYS A 250 26.29 28.85 -31.51
N GLY A 251 26.53 27.98 -32.47
CA GLY A 251 27.85 27.42 -32.71
C GLY A 251 27.92 26.61 -33.99
N THR A 252 29.07 25.99 -34.24
CA THR A 252 29.27 25.08 -35.36
C THR A 252 29.47 23.67 -34.82
N VAL A 253 28.82 22.68 -35.43
CA VAL A 253 29.02 21.28 -35.03
C VAL A 253 30.17 20.70 -35.82
N ALA A 254 31.14 20.15 -35.12
CA ALA A 254 32.26 19.44 -35.71
C ALA A 254 32.55 18.17 -34.90
N PRO A 255 33.05 17.09 -35.53
CA PRO A 255 33.54 15.94 -34.77
C PRO A 255 34.73 16.38 -33.91
N ASP A 256 34.67 16.07 -32.62
CA ASP A 256 35.78 16.31 -31.71
C ASP A 256 36.99 15.49 -32.15
N ARG A 257 38.17 16.12 -32.17
CA ARG A 257 39.39 15.52 -32.74
C ARG A 257 39.89 14.30 -31.98
N PHE A 258 39.48 14.12 -30.73
CA PHE A 258 39.91 13.01 -29.88
C PHE A 258 38.88 11.88 -29.83
N SER A 259 37.62 12.22 -29.53
CA SER A 259 36.53 11.24 -29.39
C SER A 259 35.83 10.88 -30.70
N GLY A 260 35.93 11.73 -31.73
CA GLY A 260 35.17 11.60 -32.99
C GLY A 260 33.69 11.95 -32.86
N GLU A 261 33.22 12.29 -31.66
CA GLU A 261 31.82 12.60 -31.38
C GLU A 261 31.43 13.99 -31.91
N PRO A 262 30.23 14.17 -32.48
CA PRO A 262 29.75 15.48 -32.88
C PRO A 262 29.65 16.41 -31.67
N THR A 263 30.39 17.51 -31.71
CA THR A 263 30.48 18.49 -30.63
C THR A 263 30.12 19.87 -31.16
N LEU A 264 29.25 20.57 -30.44
CA LEU A 264 28.91 21.96 -30.71
C LEU A 264 30.01 22.88 -30.16
N GLU A 265 30.75 23.52 -31.06
CA GLU A 265 31.67 24.60 -30.72
C GLU A 265 30.89 25.90 -30.50
N VAL A 266 30.64 26.24 -29.24
CA VAL A 266 29.79 27.36 -28.83
C VAL A 266 30.52 28.68 -29.08
N ARG A 267 29.90 29.57 -29.87
CA ARG A 267 30.37 30.94 -30.11
C ARG A 267 29.59 31.98 -29.30
N GLU A 268 28.30 31.74 -29.15
CA GLU A 268 27.38 32.58 -28.38
C GLU A 268 26.43 31.70 -27.58
N GLY A 269 26.09 32.14 -26.38
CA GLY A 269 25.14 31.44 -25.52
C GLY A 269 24.44 32.39 -24.58
N LEU A 270 23.20 32.05 -24.21
CA LEU A 270 22.55 32.66 -23.07
C LEU A 270 21.71 31.64 -22.33
N ALA A 271 21.56 31.83 -21.04
CA ALA A 271 20.51 31.18 -20.29
C ALA A 271 19.17 31.78 -20.74
N VAL A 272 18.19 30.90 -20.93
CA VAL A 272 16.83 31.26 -21.26
C VAL A 272 15.93 30.80 -20.14
N ALA A 273 14.81 31.50 -19.94
CA ALA A 273 13.77 30.98 -19.08
C ALA A 273 13.32 29.62 -19.64
N GLU A 274 13.02 28.68 -18.75
CA GLU A 274 12.32 27.48 -19.20
C GLU A 274 11.01 27.91 -19.86
N PRO A 275 10.60 27.29 -20.98
CA PRO A 275 9.31 27.59 -21.60
C PRO A 275 8.21 27.53 -20.54
N ALA A 276 7.27 28.48 -20.52
CA ALA A 276 6.14 28.40 -19.61
C ALA A 276 5.51 27.00 -19.77
N ALA A 277 5.24 26.32 -18.66
CA ALA A 277 4.47 25.10 -18.76
C ALA A 277 3.18 25.46 -19.52
N PRO A 278 2.72 24.63 -20.48
CA PRO A 278 1.43 24.88 -21.10
C PRO A 278 0.45 25.12 -19.96
N ALA A 279 -0.30 26.21 -20.03
CA ALA A 279 -1.34 26.48 -19.05
C ALA A 279 -2.14 25.19 -18.87
N ASP A 280 -2.49 24.86 -17.63
CA ASP A 280 -3.49 23.83 -17.37
C ASP A 280 -4.66 24.07 -18.35
N ASP A 281 -5.38 23.01 -18.72
CA ASP A 281 -6.40 22.92 -19.79
C ASP A 281 -7.53 23.98 -19.84
N GLY A 282 -7.41 25.07 -19.09
CA GLY A 282 -8.38 26.14 -18.89
C GLY A 282 -9.19 25.94 -17.62
N ALA A 283 -8.85 24.95 -16.79
CA ALA A 283 -9.60 24.66 -15.57
C ALA A 283 -9.65 25.88 -14.61
N PRO A 284 -10.85 26.20 -14.07
CA PRO A 284 -11.03 27.31 -13.14
C PRO A 284 -10.41 27.04 -11.75
N GLU A 285 -10.12 25.78 -11.43
CA GLU A 285 -9.49 25.36 -10.19
C GLU A 285 -8.17 24.66 -10.52
N PRO A 286 -7.08 24.94 -9.78
CA PRO A 286 -5.80 24.32 -10.06
C PRO A 286 -5.82 22.84 -9.72
N ARG A 287 -5.27 22.01 -10.60
CA ARG A 287 -5.14 20.57 -10.38
C ARG A 287 -4.28 20.26 -9.14
N VAL A 288 -4.62 19.17 -8.47
CA VAL A 288 -3.78 18.51 -7.47
C VAL A 288 -3.54 17.08 -7.92
N GLU A 289 -2.26 16.68 -7.99
CA GLU A 289 -1.91 15.28 -8.23
C GLU A 289 -2.02 14.49 -6.93
N LEU A 290 -2.79 13.40 -6.95
CA LEU A 290 -3.13 12.59 -5.78
C LEU A 290 -2.48 11.20 -5.79
N HIS A 291 -1.82 10.82 -6.88
CA HIS A 291 -1.09 9.56 -7.01
C HIS A 291 0.21 9.80 -7.80
N CYS A 292 1.34 9.85 -7.11
CA CYS A 292 2.65 10.10 -7.71
C CYS A 292 3.73 9.22 -7.10
N HIS A 293 4.55 8.61 -7.96
CA HIS A 293 5.70 7.80 -7.59
C HIS A 293 7.01 8.55 -7.80
N THR A 294 7.88 8.44 -6.82
CA THR A 294 9.25 8.97 -6.82
C THR A 294 10.23 7.84 -7.10
N LYS A 295 11.52 8.15 -7.27
CA LYS A 295 12.61 7.15 -7.33
C LYS A 295 12.62 6.17 -6.14
N MET A 296 11.95 6.48 -5.03
CA MET A 296 11.82 5.58 -3.87
C MET A 296 10.86 4.40 -4.14
N SER A 297 9.99 4.51 -5.14
CA SER A 297 9.28 3.37 -5.71
C SER A 297 10.26 2.48 -6.50
N ALA A 298 10.90 1.56 -5.78
CA ALA A 298 12.04 0.78 -6.26
C ALA A 298 11.76 0.07 -7.60
N MET A 299 12.62 0.32 -8.58
CA MET A 299 12.56 -0.26 -9.93
C MET A 299 11.26 0.03 -10.71
N ASP A 300 10.45 1.00 -10.26
CA ASP A 300 9.18 1.35 -10.88
C ASP A 300 9.17 2.78 -11.42
N SER A 301 9.61 3.76 -10.63
CA SER A 301 9.66 5.17 -11.06
C SER A 301 11.09 5.70 -11.16
N VAL A 302 11.30 6.59 -12.12
CA VAL A 302 12.56 7.33 -12.36
C VAL A 302 12.45 8.81 -11.96
N ALA A 303 11.29 9.24 -11.46
CA ALA A 303 11.00 10.64 -11.21
C ALA A 303 11.73 11.16 -9.96
N ASP A 304 12.58 12.17 -10.15
CA ASP A 304 13.23 12.85 -9.05
C ASP A 304 12.21 13.67 -8.25
N LEU A 305 12.33 13.62 -6.92
CA LEU A 305 11.38 14.30 -6.05
C LEU A 305 11.43 15.82 -6.24
N GLU A 306 12.61 16.42 -6.37
CA GLU A 306 12.72 17.86 -6.56
C GLU A 306 12.11 18.29 -7.90
N ASP A 307 12.34 17.51 -8.96
CA ASP A 307 11.78 17.80 -10.28
C ASP A 307 10.24 17.76 -10.27
N LEU A 308 9.64 16.84 -9.51
CA LEU A 308 8.19 16.78 -9.33
C LEU A 308 7.63 18.03 -8.64
N PHE A 309 8.25 18.48 -7.55
CA PHE A 309 7.85 19.71 -6.85
C PHE A 309 8.05 20.96 -7.73
N ARG A 310 9.18 21.05 -8.43
CA ARG A 310 9.46 22.13 -9.39
C ARG A 310 8.41 22.15 -10.50
N LYS A 311 8.04 20.99 -11.03
CA LYS A 311 7.00 20.86 -12.07
C LYS A 311 5.62 21.26 -11.55
N ALA A 312 5.23 20.78 -10.36
CA ALA A 312 3.97 21.15 -9.72
C ALA A 312 3.88 22.66 -9.50
N ALA A 313 4.96 23.29 -9.03
CA ALA A 313 5.02 24.73 -8.84
C ALA A 313 4.86 25.50 -10.16
N ARG A 314 5.55 25.05 -11.22
CA ARG A 314 5.43 25.65 -12.57
C ARG A 314 4.03 25.50 -13.18
N LEU A 315 3.30 24.45 -12.84
CA LEU A 315 1.92 24.23 -13.25
C LEU A 315 0.90 24.96 -12.35
N GLY A 316 1.35 25.60 -11.27
CA GLY A 316 0.45 26.28 -10.32
C GLY A 316 -0.34 25.32 -9.43
N HIS A 317 0.08 24.06 -9.31
CA HIS A 317 -0.58 23.10 -8.43
C HIS A 317 -0.35 23.50 -6.95
N PRO A 318 -1.40 23.60 -6.12
CA PRO A 318 -1.26 24.01 -4.72
C PRO A 318 -0.70 22.88 -3.84
N ALA A 319 -0.78 21.63 -4.31
CA ALA A 319 -0.36 20.45 -3.57
C ALA A 319 0.09 19.32 -4.50
N LEU A 320 0.89 18.41 -3.95
CA LEU A 320 1.39 17.21 -4.62
C LEU A 320 1.39 16.03 -3.64
N ALA A 321 0.68 14.96 -3.98
CA ALA A 321 0.76 13.73 -3.22
C ALA A 321 2.00 12.91 -3.56
N ILE A 322 2.53 12.23 -2.55
CA ILE A 322 3.64 11.30 -2.66
C ILE A 322 3.12 9.96 -2.18
N THR A 323 3.09 8.98 -3.06
CA THR A 323 2.40 7.70 -2.83
C THR A 323 3.25 6.56 -3.35
N ASP A 324 4.50 6.48 -2.89
CA ASP A 324 5.42 5.43 -3.29
C ASP A 324 4.92 4.03 -2.91
N HIS A 325 5.39 3.01 -3.64
CA HIS A 325 4.98 1.62 -3.41
C HIS A 325 5.48 1.11 -2.07
N ALA A 326 4.56 0.86 -1.15
CA ALA A 326 4.78 0.27 0.17
C ALA A 326 5.78 1.04 1.09
N VAL A 327 6.31 2.20 0.68
CA VAL A 327 7.37 2.92 1.41
C VAL A 327 7.06 4.41 1.58
N ALA A 328 7.76 5.05 2.52
CA ALA A 328 7.63 6.48 2.84
C ALA A 328 9.00 7.19 2.89
N GLN A 329 10.00 6.70 2.16
CA GLN A 329 11.38 7.20 2.20
C GLN A 329 11.51 8.63 1.68
N ALA A 330 10.62 9.07 0.79
CA ALA A 330 10.58 10.42 0.23
C ALA A 330 10.03 11.49 1.20
N PHE A 331 9.38 11.10 2.30
CA PHE A 331 8.65 12.05 3.16
C PHE A 331 9.54 13.14 3.80
N PRO A 332 10.74 12.83 4.34
CA PRO A 332 11.58 13.86 4.96
C PRO A 332 12.00 14.95 3.97
N GLU A 333 12.38 14.55 2.75
CA GLU A 333 12.82 15.47 1.70
C GLU A 333 11.65 16.29 1.14
N ALA A 334 10.48 15.67 0.98
CA ALA A 334 9.26 16.32 0.53
C ALA A 334 8.85 17.52 1.40
N ALA A 335 9.05 17.43 2.72
CA ALA A 335 8.75 18.51 3.64
C ALA A 335 9.59 19.76 3.36
N ALA A 336 10.88 19.58 3.02
CA ALA A 336 11.78 20.67 2.66
C ALA A 336 11.46 21.23 1.28
N LEU A 337 11.23 20.37 0.29
CA LEU A 337 10.90 20.75 -1.08
C LEU A 337 9.57 21.49 -1.18
N GLY A 338 8.57 21.09 -0.40
CA GLY A 338 7.30 21.79 -0.36
C GLY A 338 7.43 23.25 0.08
N ARG A 339 8.31 23.54 1.06
CA ARG A 339 8.63 24.92 1.47
C ARG A 339 9.41 25.68 0.41
N LYS A 340 10.42 25.03 -0.20
CA LYS A 340 11.25 25.62 -1.27
C LYS A 340 10.42 26.05 -2.48
N TRP A 341 9.46 25.23 -2.88
CA TRP A 341 8.72 25.43 -4.12
C TRP A 341 7.30 25.98 -3.93
N GLY A 342 6.82 26.14 -2.69
CA GLY A 342 5.47 26.66 -2.43
C GLY A 342 4.35 25.67 -2.78
N VAL A 343 4.62 24.37 -2.73
CA VAL A 343 3.67 23.29 -3.07
C VAL A 343 3.47 22.41 -1.84
N ARG A 344 2.23 22.20 -1.42
CA ARG A 344 1.95 21.41 -0.21
C ARG A 344 2.19 19.92 -0.46
N PRO A 345 3.09 19.25 0.30
CA PRO A 345 3.19 17.80 0.25
C PRO A 345 1.93 17.17 0.87
N LEU A 346 1.33 16.20 0.17
CA LEU A 346 0.32 15.31 0.71
C LEU A 346 0.96 13.94 0.93
N TYR A 347 1.15 13.57 2.20
CA TYR A 347 1.80 12.32 2.55
C TYR A 347 0.87 11.14 2.32
N GLY A 348 1.31 10.16 1.54
CA GLY A 348 0.57 8.96 1.28
C GLY A 348 1.44 7.79 0.85
N ILE A 349 0.79 6.70 0.49
CA ILE A 349 1.45 5.45 0.14
C ILE A 349 0.52 4.65 -0.77
N GLU A 350 1.09 3.96 -1.75
CA GLU A 350 0.39 2.90 -2.44
C GLU A 350 0.68 1.57 -1.74
N VAL A 351 -0.33 0.99 -1.09
CA VAL A 351 -0.21 -0.26 -0.34
C VAL A 351 -0.64 -1.44 -1.19
N HIS A 352 -0.01 -2.60 -1.00
CA HIS A 352 -0.50 -3.87 -1.53
C HIS A 352 -1.53 -4.46 -0.56
N MET A 353 -2.78 -4.06 -0.69
CA MET A 353 -3.85 -4.46 0.23
C MET A 353 -4.31 -5.91 -0.02
N VAL A 354 -4.51 -6.70 1.03
CA VAL A 354 -5.06 -8.05 0.96
C VAL A 354 -6.28 -8.20 1.86
N GLU A 355 -7.22 -9.05 1.45
CA GLU A 355 -8.34 -9.45 2.29
C GLU A 355 -7.85 -10.39 3.39
N ASP A 356 -8.18 -10.06 4.63
CA ASP A 356 -7.85 -10.85 5.83
C ASP A 356 -9.10 -11.29 6.59
N GLN A 357 -10.25 -10.71 6.25
CA GLN A 357 -11.54 -11.12 6.78
C GLN A 357 -12.65 -10.85 5.77
N LEU A 358 -13.50 -11.85 5.53
CA LEU A 358 -14.62 -11.74 4.60
C LEU A 358 -15.86 -12.45 5.15
N PRO A 359 -17.07 -11.92 4.91
CA PRO A 359 -18.29 -12.65 5.19
C PRO A 359 -18.43 -13.82 4.21
N VAL A 360 -18.79 -15.00 4.73
CA VAL A 360 -19.08 -16.19 3.92
C VAL A 360 -20.40 -16.01 3.16
N LEU A 361 -21.38 -15.38 3.80
CA LEU A 361 -22.71 -15.12 3.26
C LEU A 361 -22.94 -13.62 3.10
N THR A 362 -23.28 -13.19 1.88
CA THR A 362 -23.60 -11.79 1.54
C THR A 362 -25.00 -11.64 0.95
N GLY A 363 -25.43 -10.42 0.65
CA GLY A 363 -26.76 -10.14 0.07
C GLY A 363 -27.83 -9.83 1.13
N PRO A 364 -29.11 -9.64 0.73
CA PRO A 364 -30.19 -9.33 1.65
C PRO A 364 -30.40 -10.45 2.70
N PRO A 365 -30.90 -10.13 3.91
CA PRO A 365 -31.37 -11.14 4.85
C PRO A 365 -32.52 -11.92 4.20
N ALA A 366 -32.38 -13.24 4.11
CA ALA A 366 -33.44 -14.12 3.64
C ALA A 366 -33.87 -15.05 4.78
N GLY A 367 -35.04 -15.69 4.62
CA GLY A 367 -35.45 -16.84 5.43
C GLY A 367 -34.56 -18.04 5.12
N LEU A 368 -33.30 -17.98 5.54
CA LEU A 368 -32.27 -19.01 5.35
C LEU A 368 -32.65 -20.42 5.85
N PRO A 369 -33.48 -20.63 6.91
CA PRO A 369 -33.75 -21.97 7.45
C PRO A 369 -34.23 -23.00 6.43
N GLU A 370 -35.10 -22.60 5.50
CA GLU A 370 -35.77 -23.54 4.57
C GLU A 370 -35.42 -23.33 3.09
N ALA A 371 -34.62 -22.30 2.79
CA ALA A 371 -34.28 -21.99 1.40
C ALA A 371 -33.34 -23.07 0.80
N PRO A 372 -33.63 -23.57 -0.42
CA PRO A 372 -32.68 -24.41 -1.14
C PRO A 372 -31.43 -23.60 -1.50
N VAL A 373 -30.31 -24.31 -1.71
CA VAL A 373 -29.06 -23.70 -2.16
C VAL A 373 -28.86 -24.06 -3.63
N VAL A 374 -28.68 -23.07 -4.49
CA VAL A 374 -28.31 -23.28 -5.89
C VAL A 374 -26.83 -22.97 -6.05
N VAL A 375 -26.04 -24.02 -6.21
CA VAL A 375 -24.61 -23.93 -6.51
C VAL A 375 -24.46 -23.71 -8.01
N VAL A 376 -23.76 -22.67 -8.42
CA VAL A 376 -23.61 -22.27 -9.83
C VAL A 376 -22.14 -22.10 -10.19
N ASP A 377 -21.81 -22.45 -11.42
CA ASP A 377 -20.54 -22.20 -12.08
C ASP A 377 -20.82 -21.75 -13.53
N LEU A 378 -20.00 -20.83 -14.04
CA LEU A 378 -20.13 -20.26 -15.38
C LEU A 378 -18.84 -20.39 -16.18
N GLU A 379 -18.97 -20.78 -17.44
CA GLU A 379 -17.93 -20.54 -18.43
C GLU A 379 -18.20 -19.24 -19.19
N THR A 380 -17.15 -18.48 -19.46
CA THR A 380 -17.28 -17.11 -19.97
C THR A 380 -16.26 -16.81 -21.08
N THR A 381 -16.56 -15.80 -21.90
CA THR A 381 -15.63 -15.35 -22.95
C THR A 381 -14.42 -14.59 -22.40
N GLY A 382 -14.40 -14.24 -21.11
CA GLY A 382 -13.32 -13.47 -20.46
C GLY A 382 -13.67 -13.06 -19.03
N LEU A 383 -12.89 -12.15 -18.43
CA LEU A 383 -12.88 -12.01 -16.96
C LEU A 383 -13.88 -11.00 -16.36
N THR A 384 -14.54 -10.18 -17.19
CA THR A 384 -15.39 -9.10 -16.69
C THR A 384 -16.71 -8.98 -17.46
N PRO A 385 -17.86 -8.87 -16.75
CA PRO A 385 -19.16 -8.77 -17.39
C PRO A 385 -19.41 -7.43 -18.12
N ARG A 386 -18.44 -6.49 -18.07
CA ARG A 386 -18.53 -5.22 -18.82
C ARG A 386 -18.25 -5.39 -20.31
N THR A 387 -17.39 -6.35 -20.66
CA THR A 387 -16.90 -6.56 -22.03
C THR A 387 -16.97 -8.02 -22.47
N HIS A 388 -17.46 -8.91 -21.60
CA HIS A 388 -17.56 -10.35 -21.83
C HIS A 388 -18.92 -10.88 -21.40
N GLU A 389 -19.23 -12.07 -21.88
CA GLU A 389 -20.49 -12.76 -21.67
C GLU A 389 -20.27 -14.19 -21.17
N ALA A 390 -21.33 -14.77 -20.58
CA ALA A 390 -21.36 -16.18 -20.21
C ALA A 390 -21.78 -17.02 -21.42
N ILE A 391 -21.15 -18.19 -21.57
CA ILE A 391 -21.33 -19.11 -22.70
C ILE A 391 -21.75 -20.53 -22.25
N GLU A 392 -21.61 -20.86 -20.97
CA GLU A 392 -22.18 -22.05 -20.35
C GLU A 392 -22.65 -21.70 -18.94
N ILE A 393 -23.79 -22.24 -18.52
CA ILE A 393 -24.26 -22.20 -17.13
C ILE A 393 -24.42 -23.64 -16.65
N GLY A 394 -23.78 -23.96 -15.54
CA GLY A 394 -24.02 -25.19 -14.79
C GLY A 394 -24.50 -24.86 -13.39
N ALA A 395 -25.57 -25.51 -12.95
CA ALA A 395 -26.04 -25.32 -11.59
C ALA A 395 -26.67 -26.58 -10.99
N VAL A 396 -26.53 -26.72 -9.67
CA VAL A 396 -27.06 -27.83 -8.88
C VAL A 396 -27.89 -27.25 -7.74
N LYS A 397 -29.11 -27.73 -7.59
CA LYS A 397 -30.01 -27.32 -6.50
C LYS A 397 -29.97 -28.35 -5.38
N LEU A 398 -29.69 -27.86 -4.18
CA LEU A 398 -29.60 -28.63 -2.95
C LEU A 398 -30.76 -28.29 -2.01
N ALA A 399 -31.36 -29.30 -1.41
CA ALA A 399 -32.29 -29.16 -0.29
C ALA A 399 -32.07 -30.30 0.72
N GLY A 400 -32.01 -29.99 2.01
CA GLY A 400 -31.75 -30.98 3.06
C GLY A 400 -30.44 -31.75 2.90
N GLY A 401 -29.42 -31.15 2.27
CA GLY A 401 -28.14 -31.80 1.98
C GLY A 401 -28.12 -32.69 0.73
N GLU A 402 -29.24 -32.84 0.02
CA GLU A 402 -29.34 -33.68 -1.18
C GLU A 402 -29.52 -32.86 -2.46
N VAL A 403 -29.06 -33.41 -3.59
CA VAL A 403 -29.29 -32.84 -4.92
C VAL A 403 -30.72 -33.14 -5.37
N ILE A 404 -31.53 -32.10 -5.50
CA ILE A 404 -32.94 -32.22 -5.92
C ILE A 404 -33.18 -31.85 -7.38
N ASP A 405 -32.28 -31.08 -8.00
CA ASP A 405 -32.44 -30.63 -9.39
C ASP A 405 -31.10 -30.18 -9.99
N ARG A 406 -30.99 -30.18 -11.32
CA ARG A 406 -29.80 -29.74 -12.07
C ARG A 406 -30.20 -28.86 -13.24
N PHE A 407 -29.40 -27.83 -13.50
CA PHE A 407 -29.55 -26.95 -14.65
C PHE A 407 -28.25 -26.94 -15.46
N HIS A 408 -28.37 -27.12 -16.77
CA HIS A 408 -27.26 -26.99 -17.70
C HIS A 408 -27.76 -26.37 -19.00
N ALA A 409 -27.03 -25.39 -19.52
CA ALA A 409 -27.32 -24.76 -20.80
C ALA A 409 -26.07 -24.10 -21.38
N LEU A 410 -25.97 -24.11 -22.72
CA LEU A 410 -25.03 -23.28 -23.47
C LEU A 410 -25.74 -22.01 -23.94
N LEU A 411 -24.99 -20.90 -23.99
CA LEU A 411 -25.48 -19.61 -24.44
C LEU A 411 -24.78 -19.20 -25.71
N GLN A 412 -25.56 -18.76 -26.70
CA GLN A 412 -25.01 -18.24 -27.94
C GLN A 412 -24.32 -16.89 -27.69
N PRO A 413 -23.01 -16.76 -27.96
CA PRO A 413 -22.30 -15.50 -27.80
C PRO A 413 -22.71 -14.47 -28.87
N GLU A 414 -22.65 -13.18 -28.54
CA GLU A 414 -22.92 -12.08 -29.49
C GLU A 414 -21.76 -11.87 -30.49
N GLY A 415 -20.56 -12.36 -30.16
CA GLY A 415 -19.37 -12.19 -30.98
C GLY A 415 -18.40 -13.38 -30.93
N PRO A 416 -17.25 -13.27 -31.62
CA PRO A 416 -16.27 -14.35 -31.64
C PRO A 416 -15.66 -14.57 -30.25
N VAL A 417 -15.49 -15.84 -29.88
CA VAL A 417 -14.86 -16.24 -28.62
C VAL A 417 -13.37 -16.46 -28.85
N SER A 418 -12.53 -15.98 -27.93
CA SER A 418 -11.09 -16.13 -28.05
C SER A 418 -10.66 -17.61 -28.00
N ARG A 419 -9.62 -17.96 -28.76
CA ARG A 419 -9.05 -19.32 -28.73
C ARG A 419 -8.62 -19.75 -27.32
N ALA A 420 -8.15 -18.81 -26.51
CA ALA A 420 -7.76 -19.09 -25.12
C ALA A 420 -8.97 -19.53 -24.28
N SER A 421 -10.11 -18.83 -24.41
CA SER A 421 -11.35 -19.20 -23.71
C SER A 421 -11.87 -20.56 -24.17
N LEU A 422 -11.87 -20.84 -25.49
CA LEU A 422 -12.28 -22.15 -26.01
C LEU A 422 -11.37 -23.29 -25.51
N GLN A 423 -10.07 -23.04 -25.37
CA GLN A 423 -9.13 -24.02 -24.84
C GLN A 423 -9.33 -24.30 -23.35
N ILE A 424 -9.66 -23.27 -22.57
CA ILE A 424 -9.92 -23.42 -21.13
C ILE A 424 -11.22 -24.20 -20.92
N THR A 425 -12.30 -23.75 -21.56
CA THR A 425 -13.67 -24.30 -21.39
C THR A 425 -13.89 -25.64 -22.11
N GLY A 426 -13.03 -25.98 -23.07
CA GLY A 426 -13.22 -27.15 -23.91
C GLY A 426 -14.43 -27.08 -24.85
N LEU A 427 -15.09 -25.92 -24.98
CA LEU A 427 -16.20 -25.70 -25.89
C LEU A 427 -15.69 -25.45 -27.31
N THR A 428 -16.42 -25.95 -28.30
CA THR A 428 -16.15 -25.68 -29.71
C THR A 428 -17.01 -24.54 -30.24
N GLU A 429 -16.50 -23.79 -31.23
CA GLU A 429 -17.27 -22.74 -31.91
C GLU A 429 -18.61 -23.27 -32.44
N ARG A 430 -18.61 -24.50 -32.98
CA ARG A 430 -19.81 -25.17 -33.49
C ARG A 430 -20.85 -25.48 -32.41
N GLU A 431 -20.44 -25.76 -31.18
CA GLU A 431 -21.36 -25.92 -30.05
C GLU A 431 -22.00 -24.58 -29.68
N LEU A 432 -21.21 -23.50 -29.68
CA LEU A 432 -21.67 -22.15 -29.35
C LEU A 432 -22.58 -21.54 -30.43
N GLU A 433 -22.32 -21.82 -31.71
CA GLU A 433 -23.19 -21.42 -32.83
C GLU A 433 -24.59 -22.04 -32.76
N ARG A 434 -24.70 -23.20 -32.10
CA ARG A 434 -25.95 -23.97 -31.95
C ARG A 434 -26.58 -23.80 -30.56
N ALA A 435 -25.95 -23.01 -29.71
CA ALA A 435 -26.42 -22.76 -28.36
C ALA A 435 -27.71 -21.95 -28.37
N GLU A 436 -28.40 -21.96 -27.24
CA GLU A 436 -29.69 -21.28 -27.09
C GLU A 436 -29.50 -19.75 -26.96
N PRO A 437 -30.51 -18.95 -27.36
CA PRO A 437 -30.47 -17.51 -27.17
C PRO A 437 -30.30 -17.12 -25.68
N PRO A 438 -29.36 -16.22 -25.34
CA PRO A 438 -29.08 -15.89 -23.94
C PRO A 438 -30.31 -15.47 -23.12
N ALA A 439 -31.23 -14.71 -23.71
CA ALA A 439 -32.43 -14.24 -23.01
C ALA A 439 -33.30 -15.39 -22.47
N GLU A 440 -33.46 -16.46 -23.27
CA GLU A 440 -34.27 -17.63 -22.91
C GLU A 440 -33.59 -18.47 -21.83
N VAL A 441 -32.28 -18.70 -21.99
CA VAL A 441 -31.48 -19.44 -21.01
C VAL A 441 -31.48 -18.74 -19.66
N TRP A 442 -31.22 -17.43 -19.63
CA TRP A 442 -31.22 -16.66 -18.38
C TRP A 442 -32.61 -16.64 -17.72
N ALA A 443 -33.69 -16.54 -18.49
CA ALA A 443 -35.05 -16.62 -17.94
C ALA A 443 -35.31 -17.98 -17.24
N ARG A 444 -34.90 -19.09 -17.87
CA ARG A 444 -34.99 -20.43 -17.29
C ARG A 444 -34.12 -20.57 -16.04
N PHE A 445 -32.88 -20.06 -16.07
CA PHE A 445 -31.98 -20.07 -14.92
C PHE A 445 -32.55 -19.27 -13.73
N PHE A 446 -33.09 -18.06 -13.95
CA PHE A 446 -33.69 -17.28 -12.87
C PHE A 446 -34.96 -17.92 -12.32
N ALA A 447 -35.74 -18.62 -13.15
CA ALA A 447 -36.86 -19.42 -12.68
C ALA A 447 -36.37 -20.59 -11.82
N PHE A 448 -35.31 -21.29 -12.26
CA PHE A 448 -34.66 -22.36 -11.50
C PHE A 448 -34.12 -21.89 -10.15
N ALA A 449 -33.48 -20.72 -10.10
CA ALA A 449 -32.84 -20.17 -8.89
C ALA A 449 -33.79 -19.38 -7.97
N ARG A 450 -35.07 -19.26 -8.32
CA ARG A 450 -36.03 -18.44 -7.57
C ARG A 450 -36.16 -18.92 -6.13
N GLY A 451 -36.03 -18.00 -5.18
CA GLY A 451 -36.16 -18.28 -3.75
C GLY A 451 -34.98 -19.02 -3.12
N ALA A 452 -33.93 -19.33 -3.89
CA ALA A 452 -32.74 -20.01 -3.41
C ALA A 452 -31.68 -19.05 -2.87
N VAL A 453 -30.80 -19.57 -2.02
CA VAL A 453 -29.47 -18.99 -1.77
C VAL A 453 -28.58 -19.38 -2.95
N LEU A 454 -27.89 -18.42 -3.56
CA LEU A 454 -26.88 -18.75 -4.57
C LEU A 454 -25.57 -19.11 -3.88
N ALA A 455 -24.85 -20.10 -4.41
CA ALA A 455 -23.53 -20.46 -3.95
C ALA A 455 -22.59 -20.63 -5.14
N ALA A 456 -21.33 -20.23 -4.99
CA ALA A 456 -20.30 -20.40 -6.02
C ALA A 456 -18.91 -20.47 -5.36
N HIS A 457 -17.91 -20.94 -6.10
CA HIS A 457 -16.53 -20.96 -5.66
C HIS A 457 -15.81 -19.72 -6.21
N ASN A 458 -15.44 -18.76 -5.34
CA ASN A 458 -15.06 -17.40 -5.75
C ASN A 458 -16.26 -16.64 -6.35
N ALA A 459 -17.36 -16.61 -5.59
CA ALA A 459 -18.65 -16.08 -5.99
C ALA A 459 -18.64 -14.69 -6.65
N PRO A 460 -17.77 -13.72 -6.30
CA PRO A 460 -17.72 -12.43 -7.00
C PRO A 460 -17.57 -12.53 -8.53
N PHE A 461 -16.94 -13.59 -9.04
CA PHE A 461 -16.79 -13.83 -10.47
C PHE A 461 -18.13 -14.16 -11.12
N ASP A 462 -18.72 -15.32 -10.81
CA ASP A 462 -19.97 -15.81 -11.40
C ASP A 462 -21.13 -14.84 -11.16
N LEU A 463 -21.27 -14.35 -9.92
CA LEU A 463 -22.34 -13.41 -9.57
C LEU A 463 -22.20 -12.07 -10.30
N GLY A 464 -21.00 -11.69 -10.73
CA GLY A 464 -20.77 -10.53 -11.58
C GLY A 464 -21.54 -10.66 -12.91
N PHE A 465 -21.39 -11.81 -13.57
CA PHE A 465 -22.09 -12.13 -14.82
C PHE A 465 -23.59 -12.33 -14.59
N ILE A 466 -23.99 -13.07 -13.55
CA ILE A 466 -25.41 -13.29 -13.23
C ILE A 466 -26.13 -11.97 -12.95
N ARG A 467 -25.52 -11.04 -12.20
CA ARG A 467 -26.12 -9.72 -11.92
C ARG A 467 -26.21 -8.85 -13.17
N ALA A 468 -25.21 -8.92 -14.06
CA ALA A 468 -25.23 -8.21 -15.33
C ALA A 468 -26.34 -8.76 -16.24
N ALA A 469 -26.47 -10.08 -16.33
CA ALA A 469 -27.53 -10.75 -17.07
C ALA A 469 -28.91 -10.43 -16.50
N HIS A 470 -29.08 -10.44 -15.17
CA HIS A 470 -30.36 -10.08 -14.54
C HIS A 470 -30.74 -8.63 -14.85
N ARG A 471 -29.78 -7.71 -14.82
CA ARG A 471 -30.04 -6.32 -15.22
C ARG A 471 -30.44 -6.20 -16.69
N ARG A 472 -29.74 -6.92 -17.58
CA ARG A 472 -29.97 -6.90 -19.03
C ARG A 472 -31.31 -7.51 -19.42
N TYR A 473 -31.65 -8.67 -18.86
CA TYR A 473 -32.80 -9.48 -19.31
C TYR A 473 -34.04 -9.38 -18.40
N GLN A 474 -33.89 -8.95 -17.13
CA GLN A 474 -35.00 -8.77 -16.18
C GLN A 474 -35.22 -7.31 -15.78
N GLY A 475 -34.42 -6.38 -16.31
CA GLY A 475 -34.59 -4.93 -16.10
C GLY A 475 -34.38 -4.44 -14.66
N SER A 476 -33.82 -5.26 -13.77
CA SER A 476 -33.70 -4.95 -12.34
C SER A 476 -32.41 -5.50 -11.73
N SER A 477 -32.04 -5.02 -10.53
CA SER A 477 -30.88 -5.56 -9.80
C SER A 477 -31.23 -6.86 -9.11
N LEU A 478 -30.41 -7.90 -9.28
CA LEU A 478 -30.57 -9.15 -8.55
C LEU A 478 -30.16 -8.96 -7.08
N ALA A 479 -31.12 -9.15 -6.18
CA ALA A 479 -30.92 -9.11 -4.73
C ALA A 479 -31.20 -10.50 -4.14
N VAL A 480 -30.15 -11.31 -3.98
CA VAL A 480 -30.23 -12.67 -3.43
C VAL A 480 -29.09 -12.91 -2.43
N PRO A 481 -29.29 -13.76 -1.42
CA PRO A 481 -28.20 -14.22 -0.58
C PRO A 481 -27.17 -15.01 -1.40
N VAL A 482 -25.89 -14.80 -1.12
CA VAL A 482 -24.78 -15.44 -1.84
C VAL A 482 -23.79 -16.03 -0.85
N LEU A 483 -23.55 -17.34 -0.94
CA LEU A 483 -22.54 -18.07 -0.20
C LEU A 483 -21.30 -18.28 -1.08
N ASP A 484 -20.11 -17.98 -0.55
CA ASP A 484 -18.84 -18.21 -1.25
C ASP A 484 -18.07 -19.38 -0.62
N THR A 485 -17.94 -20.48 -1.35
CA THR A 485 -17.24 -21.67 -0.86
C THR A 485 -15.74 -21.45 -0.73
N LEU A 486 -15.15 -20.54 -1.51
CA LEU A 486 -13.74 -20.16 -1.37
C LEU A 486 -13.53 -19.43 -0.04
N VAL A 487 -14.45 -18.54 0.33
CA VAL A 487 -14.37 -17.82 1.61
C VAL A 487 -14.54 -18.81 2.77
N LEU A 488 -15.55 -19.68 2.69
CA LEU A 488 -15.78 -20.69 3.72
C LEU A 488 -14.58 -21.65 3.87
N ALA A 489 -13.99 -22.08 2.75
CA ALA A 489 -12.84 -22.98 2.76
C ALA A 489 -11.62 -22.36 3.43
N ARG A 490 -11.26 -21.09 3.15
CA ARG A 490 -10.09 -20.50 3.84
C ARG A 490 -10.36 -20.17 5.30
N ALA A 491 -11.62 -19.95 5.68
CA ALA A 491 -11.98 -19.77 7.08
C ALA A 491 -11.84 -21.07 7.89
N LEU A 492 -12.26 -22.21 7.32
CA LEU A 492 -12.27 -23.50 8.01
C LEU A 492 -10.96 -24.29 7.88
N LEU A 493 -10.18 -24.07 6.82
CA LEU A 493 -9.00 -24.86 6.48
C LEU A 493 -7.76 -23.96 6.27
N PRO A 494 -7.37 -23.12 7.25
CA PRO A 494 -6.39 -22.04 7.05
C PRO A 494 -4.99 -22.50 6.61
N ASP A 495 -4.64 -23.76 6.88
CA ASP A 495 -3.32 -24.34 6.61
C ASP A 495 -3.18 -24.95 5.20
N LEU A 496 -4.22 -24.90 4.36
CA LEU A 496 -4.13 -25.38 2.99
C LEU A 496 -3.22 -24.50 2.12
N LYS A 497 -2.39 -25.15 1.30
CA LYS A 497 -1.46 -24.48 0.37
C LYS A 497 -2.15 -23.76 -0.78
N GLY A 498 -3.39 -24.13 -1.08
CA GLY A 498 -4.20 -23.60 -2.16
C GLY A 498 -5.67 -23.88 -1.89
N TYR A 499 -6.53 -23.08 -2.52
CA TYR A 499 -7.98 -23.14 -2.29
C TYR A 499 -8.76 -23.18 -3.59
N GLY A 500 -8.11 -23.43 -4.73
CA GLY A 500 -8.84 -23.64 -5.97
C GLY A 500 -9.68 -24.91 -5.90
N LEU A 501 -10.73 -25.00 -6.73
CA LEU A 501 -11.67 -26.12 -6.73
C LEU A 501 -10.94 -27.48 -6.78
N ALA A 502 -9.99 -27.65 -7.70
CA ALA A 502 -9.19 -28.87 -7.83
C ALA A 502 -8.44 -29.27 -6.54
N THR A 503 -7.94 -28.29 -5.78
CA THR A 503 -7.26 -28.53 -4.50
C THR A 503 -8.25 -28.97 -3.42
N LEU A 504 -9.43 -28.35 -3.38
CA LEU A 504 -10.46 -28.71 -2.41
C LEU A 504 -11.09 -30.07 -2.72
N THR A 505 -11.31 -30.40 -4.00
CA THR A 505 -11.81 -31.70 -4.40
C THR A 505 -10.83 -32.82 -4.06
N ASP A 506 -9.52 -32.58 -4.26
CA ASP A 506 -8.48 -33.53 -3.84
C ASP A 506 -8.47 -33.71 -2.32
N HIS A 507 -8.50 -32.60 -1.57
CA HIS A 507 -8.55 -32.62 -0.10
C HIS A 507 -9.73 -33.43 0.46
N PHE A 508 -10.93 -33.19 -0.08
CA PHE A 508 -12.16 -33.85 0.36
C PHE A 508 -12.43 -35.19 -0.34
N ARG A 509 -11.55 -35.64 -1.24
CA ARG A 509 -11.72 -36.84 -2.08
C ARG A 509 -13.04 -36.83 -2.86
N VAL A 510 -13.40 -35.67 -3.38
CA VAL A 510 -14.56 -35.45 -4.25
C VAL A 510 -14.13 -35.70 -5.70
N PRO A 511 -14.88 -36.48 -6.49
CA PRO A 511 -14.58 -36.66 -7.91
C PRO A 511 -14.70 -35.35 -8.69
N LEU A 512 -13.67 -35.00 -9.46
CA LEU A 512 -13.70 -33.92 -10.45
C LEU A 512 -13.51 -34.54 -11.84
N THR A 513 -14.61 -34.85 -12.52
CA THR A 513 -14.60 -35.72 -13.71
C THR A 513 -14.20 -34.96 -14.99
N ARG A 514 -14.73 -33.75 -15.21
CA ARG A 514 -14.45 -32.89 -16.37
C ARG A 514 -14.26 -31.46 -15.91
N HIS A 515 -13.06 -31.14 -15.44
CA HIS A 515 -12.71 -29.78 -15.05
C HIS A 515 -12.92 -28.81 -16.23
N HIS A 516 -13.50 -27.64 -15.96
CA HIS A 516 -13.87 -26.60 -16.94
C HIS A 516 -15.09 -26.96 -17.80
N ARG A 517 -16.02 -27.69 -17.20
CA ARG A 517 -17.39 -27.82 -17.70
C ARG A 517 -18.31 -27.37 -16.59
N ALA A 518 -19.14 -26.37 -16.88
CA ALA A 518 -19.85 -25.65 -15.83
C ALA A 518 -20.69 -26.56 -14.92
N LEU A 519 -21.40 -27.55 -15.47
CA LEU A 519 -22.20 -28.46 -14.64
C LEU A 519 -21.33 -29.37 -13.76
N ALA A 520 -20.22 -29.89 -14.29
CA ALA A 520 -19.32 -30.75 -13.53
C ALA A 520 -18.63 -29.99 -12.40
N ASP A 521 -18.23 -28.75 -12.66
CA ASP A 521 -17.59 -27.89 -11.65
C ASP A 521 -18.63 -27.42 -10.61
N ALA A 522 -19.89 -27.18 -10.99
CA ALA A 522 -20.99 -26.92 -10.05
C ALA A 522 -21.32 -28.15 -9.16
N GLU A 523 -21.32 -29.36 -9.71
CA GLU A 523 -21.51 -30.61 -8.94
C GLU A 523 -20.37 -30.85 -7.95
N ALA A 524 -19.12 -30.68 -8.39
CA ALA A 524 -17.95 -30.78 -7.51
C ALA A 524 -17.99 -29.71 -6.41
N THR A 525 -18.36 -28.47 -6.76
CA THR A 525 -18.51 -27.37 -5.81
C THR A 525 -19.63 -27.65 -4.81
N ALA A 526 -20.73 -28.27 -5.23
CA ALA A 526 -21.83 -28.65 -4.35
C ALA A 526 -21.39 -29.68 -3.31
N LEU A 527 -20.63 -30.71 -3.72
CA LEU A 527 -20.08 -31.70 -2.80
C LEU A 527 -19.05 -31.08 -1.84
N VAL A 528 -18.17 -30.20 -2.34
CA VAL A 528 -17.23 -29.45 -1.50
C VAL A 528 -17.97 -28.58 -0.48
N LEU A 529 -19.05 -27.89 -0.90
CA LEU A 529 -19.88 -27.10 0.00
C LEU A 529 -20.46 -27.97 1.11
N LEU A 530 -21.05 -29.12 0.79
CA LEU A 530 -21.60 -30.04 1.79
C LEU A 530 -20.53 -30.45 2.83
N ARG A 531 -19.31 -30.80 2.38
CA ARG A 531 -18.19 -31.12 3.28
C ARG A 531 -17.77 -29.95 4.17
N LEU A 532 -17.75 -28.74 3.63
CA LEU A 532 -17.44 -27.53 4.41
C LEU A 532 -18.53 -27.24 5.46
N LEU A 533 -19.80 -27.44 5.11
CA LEU A 533 -20.93 -27.25 6.03
C LEU A 533 -20.95 -28.33 7.13
N GLU A 534 -20.64 -29.58 6.79
CA GLU A 534 -20.40 -30.66 7.77
C GLU A 534 -19.30 -30.28 8.76
N GLY A 535 -18.16 -29.80 8.26
CA GLY A 535 -17.04 -29.34 9.09
C GLY A 535 -17.41 -28.14 9.98
N LEU A 536 -18.22 -27.21 9.46
CA LEU A 536 -18.72 -26.06 10.22
C LEU A 536 -19.66 -26.49 11.37
N ALA A 537 -20.60 -27.41 11.09
CA ALA A 537 -21.51 -27.94 12.11
C ALA A 537 -20.72 -28.68 13.19
N ALA A 538 -19.77 -29.54 12.80
CA ALA A 538 -18.91 -30.27 13.72
C ALA A 538 -18.08 -29.33 14.61
N ALA A 539 -17.50 -28.26 14.06
CA ALA A 539 -16.75 -27.26 14.83
C ALA A 539 -17.63 -26.51 15.85
N ALA A 540 -18.94 -26.41 15.58
CA ALA A 540 -19.93 -25.81 16.48
C ALA A 540 -20.54 -26.82 17.48
N GLY A 541 -20.16 -28.10 17.42
CA GLY A 541 -20.77 -29.17 18.23
C GLY A 541 -22.22 -29.47 17.84
N ARG A 542 -22.57 -29.29 16.56
CA ARG A 542 -23.93 -29.47 16.02
C ARG A 542 -23.92 -30.46 14.86
N GLU A 543 -25.10 -30.94 14.47
CA GLU A 543 -25.28 -31.89 13.37
C GLU A 543 -26.23 -31.34 12.28
N GLY A 544 -26.15 -31.90 11.08
CA GLY A 544 -27.06 -31.58 9.96
C GLY A 544 -27.04 -30.12 9.52
N ASP A 545 -28.22 -29.59 9.15
CA ASP A 545 -28.41 -28.25 8.59
C ASP A 545 -28.27 -27.09 9.62
N SER A 546 -27.82 -27.41 10.83
CA SER A 546 -27.53 -26.48 11.95
C SER A 546 -26.55 -25.34 11.61
N TRP A 547 -25.80 -25.45 10.52
CA TRP A 547 -24.95 -24.37 10.01
C TRP A 547 -25.73 -23.08 9.70
N ARG A 548 -27.04 -23.19 9.45
CA ARG A 548 -27.93 -22.03 9.22
C ARG A 548 -28.15 -21.16 10.46
N GLU A 549 -27.87 -21.69 11.64
CA GLU A 549 -27.85 -20.94 12.90
C GLU A 549 -26.51 -20.23 13.13
N THR A 550 -25.49 -20.51 12.32
CA THR A 550 -24.20 -19.83 12.38
C THR A 550 -24.32 -18.47 11.69
N ASP A 551 -23.81 -17.42 12.34
CA ASP A 551 -23.66 -16.12 11.70
C ASP A 551 -22.56 -16.17 10.64
N LEU A 552 -22.95 -16.50 9.40
CA LEU A 552 -22.09 -16.48 8.22
C LEU A 552 -21.94 -15.08 7.61
N ARG A 553 -22.67 -14.08 8.13
CA ARG A 553 -22.66 -12.70 7.63
C ARG A 553 -21.65 -11.83 8.33
N ARG A 554 -21.24 -12.17 9.56
CA ARG A 554 -20.06 -11.55 10.18
C ARG A 554 -18.81 -11.84 9.34
N PRO A 555 -17.81 -10.95 9.30
CA PRO A 555 -16.52 -11.26 8.70
C PRO A 555 -15.82 -12.41 9.43
N TRP A 556 -15.35 -13.40 8.68
CA TRP A 556 -14.56 -14.52 9.20
C TRP A 556 -13.07 -14.28 8.91
N PRO A 557 -12.15 -14.59 9.85
CA PRO A 557 -10.71 -14.50 9.61
C PRO A 557 -10.25 -15.43 8.48
N MET A 558 -9.31 -14.96 7.68
CA MET A 558 -8.82 -15.65 6.49
C MET A 558 -7.29 -15.59 6.40
N PRO A 559 -6.63 -16.58 5.77
CA PRO A 559 -5.21 -16.53 5.47
C PRO A 559 -4.89 -15.37 4.51
N TRP A 560 -4.37 -14.27 5.07
CA TRP A 560 -3.96 -13.07 4.31
C TRP A 560 -2.90 -13.35 3.23
N ALA A 561 -2.13 -14.44 3.39
CA ALA A 561 -1.14 -14.88 2.41
C ALA A 561 -1.77 -15.49 1.14
N ALA A 562 -2.97 -16.07 1.23
CA ALA A 562 -3.63 -16.75 0.12
C ALA A 562 -4.31 -15.77 -0.87
N GLY A 563 -4.57 -14.53 -0.45
CA GLY A 563 -5.18 -13.50 -1.27
C GLY A 563 -4.22 -12.91 -2.31
N ARG A 564 -4.77 -12.46 -3.45
CA ARG A 564 -4.04 -11.60 -4.40
C ARG A 564 -4.03 -10.17 -3.85
N PRO A 565 -2.85 -9.52 -3.75
CA PRO A 565 -2.81 -8.12 -3.35
C PRO A 565 -3.46 -7.21 -4.40
N VAL A 566 -4.27 -6.27 -3.91
CA VAL A 566 -4.92 -5.22 -4.67
C VAL A 566 -4.29 -3.89 -4.25
N PRO A 567 -3.78 -3.09 -5.18
CA PRO A 567 -3.16 -1.83 -4.81
C PRO A 567 -4.22 -0.82 -4.35
N ALA A 568 -3.88 -0.01 -3.34
CA ALA A 568 -4.74 1.04 -2.80
C ALA A 568 -3.89 2.22 -2.35
N VAL A 569 -4.35 3.44 -2.62
CA VAL A 569 -3.66 4.66 -2.17
C VAL A 569 -4.25 5.11 -0.84
N LEU A 570 -3.39 5.33 0.15
CA LEU A 570 -3.75 5.94 1.43
C LEU A 570 -3.16 7.35 1.49
N LEU A 571 -3.99 8.38 1.69
CA LEU A 571 -3.56 9.76 1.87
C LEU A 571 -3.84 10.21 3.31
N VAL A 572 -2.79 10.60 4.03
CA VAL A 572 -2.86 10.95 5.45
C VAL A 572 -3.57 12.28 5.66
N ARG A 573 -4.43 12.35 6.68
CA ARG A 573 -5.19 13.57 7.02
C ARG A 573 -4.55 14.42 8.12
N HIS A 574 -3.95 13.79 9.13
CA HIS A 574 -3.43 14.46 10.31
C HIS A 574 -2.20 13.74 10.88
N GLN A 575 -1.54 14.37 11.85
CA GLN A 575 -0.29 13.86 12.42
C GLN A 575 -0.44 12.46 13.03
N HIS A 576 -1.55 12.18 13.71
CA HIS A 576 -1.83 10.82 14.22
C HIS A 576 -1.89 9.79 13.07
N GLY A 577 -2.59 10.11 11.96
CA GLY A 577 -2.63 9.22 10.80
C GLY A 577 -1.28 8.98 10.15
N LEU A 578 -0.35 9.94 10.22
CA LEU A 578 1.02 9.76 9.75
C LEU A 578 1.78 8.74 10.62
N GLU A 579 1.62 8.80 11.93
CA GLU A 579 2.18 7.80 12.86
C GLU A 579 1.60 6.40 12.58
N GLN A 580 0.28 6.32 12.42
CA GLN A 580 -0.42 5.07 12.11
C GLN A 580 0.03 4.50 10.77
N LEU A 581 0.31 5.36 9.77
CA LEU A 581 0.87 4.95 8.50
C LEU A 581 2.26 4.32 8.65
N TYR A 582 3.16 4.93 9.42
CA TYR A 582 4.48 4.34 9.68
C TYR A 582 4.37 2.96 10.34
N ARG A 583 3.47 2.80 11.32
CA ARG A 583 3.19 1.50 11.96
C ARG A 583 2.65 0.47 10.95
N LEU A 584 1.76 0.90 10.06
CA LEU A 584 1.20 0.06 8.99
C LEU A 584 2.30 -0.44 8.04
N ILE A 585 3.20 0.46 7.63
CA ILE A 585 4.36 0.14 6.79
C ILE A 585 5.24 -0.88 7.51
N SER A 586 5.61 -0.63 8.78
CA SER A 586 6.45 -1.56 9.54
C SER A 586 5.82 -2.95 9.68
N ARG A 587 4.53 -3.03 10.01
CA ARG A 587 3.80 -4.31 10.10
C ARG A 587 3.77 -5.06 8.77
N SER A 588 3.54 -4.35 7.66
CA SER A 588 3.54 -4.97 6.32
C SER A 588 4.89 -5.60 5.94
N HIS A 589 6.00 -5.03 6.44
CA HIS A 589 7.35 -5.53 6.19
C HIS A 589 7.80 -6.61 7.17
N LEU A 590 7.32 -6.57 8.42
CA LEU A 590 7.80 -7.47 9.48
C LEU A 590 6.89 -8.67 9.72
N GLU A 591 5.58 -8.48 9.62
CA GLU A 591 4.57 -9.46 10.08
C GLU A 591 3.81 -10.08 8.91
N THR A 592 3.54 -9.30 7.86
CA THR A 592 2.65 -9.67 6.74
C THR A 592 3.36 -9.60 5.39
N PHE A 593 4.68 -9.69 5.38
CA PHE A 593 5.47 -9.74 4.15
C PHE A 593 5.32 -11.11 3.48
N TYR A 594 4.83 -11.12 2.24
CA TYR A 594 4.81 -12.32 1.40
C TYR A 594 5.02 -11.93 -0.06
N ARG A 595 6.27 -12.08 -0.51
CA ARG A 595 6.83 -11.60 -1.80
C ARG A 595 6.85 -10.07 -1.94
N VAL A 596 5.80 -9.41 -1.44
CA VAL A 596 5.65 -7.96 -1.29
C VAL A 596 5.14 -7.65 0.14
N PRO A 597 5.35 -6.42 0.65
CA PRO A 597 4.77 -6.00 1.92
C PRO A 597 3.25 -5.89 1.77
N ARG A 598 2.49 -6.72 2.48
CA ARG A 598 1.02 -6.74 2.36
C ARG A 598 0.39 -6.00 3.51
N VAL A 599 -0.62 -5.20 3.20
CA VAL A 599 -1.41 -4.48 4.19
C VAL A 599 -2.77 -5.14 4.30
N LEU A 600 -3.22 -5.44 5.51
CA LEU A 600 -4.50 -6.11 5.71
C LEU A 600 -5.66 -5.11 5.53
N ARG A 601 -6.74 -5.52 4.87
CA ARG A 601 -7.91 -4.66 4.68
C ARG A 601 -8.52 -4.21 6.00
N SER A 602 -8.55 -5.08 7.00
CA SER A 602 -9.00 -4.73 8.36
C SER A 602 -8.21 -3.55 8.96
N GLN A 603 -6.89 -3.51 8.75
CA GLN A 603 -6.01 -2.45 9.23
C GLN A 603 -6.32 -1.12 8.51
N VAL A 604 -6.53 -1.18 7.19
CA VAL A 604 -6.95 0.00 6.40
C VAL A 604 -8.31 0.51 6.86
N GLN A 605 -9.26 -0.39 7.14
CA GLN A 605 -10.60 -0.04 7.61
C GLN A 605 -10.57 0.55 9.01
N ALA A 606 -9.70 0.07 9.91
CA ALA A 606 -9.56 0.60 11.26
C ALA A 606 -9.21 2.09 11.25
N GLY A 607 -8.24 2.52 10.44
CA GLY A 607 -7.88 3.94 10.30
C GLY A 607 -8.91 4.79 9.53
N ARG A 608 -10.00 4.19 9.02
CA ARG A 608 -11.12 4.92 8.43
C ARG A 608 -12.28 5.13 9.39
N GLN A 609 -12.25 4.52 10.56
CA GLN A 609 -13.34 4.63 11.53
C GLN A 609 -13.26 5.95 12.30
N GLY A 610 -14.42 6.42 12.77
CA GLY A 610 -14.53 7.64 13.57
C GLY A 610 -14.79 8.91 12.76
N PRO A 611 -14.98 10.05 13.46
CA PRO A 611 -15.33 11.33 12.84
C PRO A 611 -14.15 12.00 12.11
N ASP A 612 -12.90 11.68 12.49
CA ASP A 612 -11.68 12.15 11.83
C ASP A 612 -10.79 10.95 11.46
N PRO A 613 -10.94 10.38 10.26
CA PRO A 613 -10.17 9.21 9.85
C PRO A 613 -8.69 9.56 9.59
N ASP A 614 -7.80 8.62 9.91
CA ASP A 614 -6.35 8.74 9.74
C ASP A 614 -5.96 9.03 8.27
N TRP A 615 -6.68 8.41 7.34
CA TRP A 615 -6.43 8.52 5.90
C TRP A 615 -7.69 8.49 5.04
N LEU A 616 -7.56 9.07 3.85
CA LEU A 616 -8.44 8.86 2.71
C LEU A 616 -7.95 7.65 1.91
N VAL A 617 -8.87 6.91 1.28
CA VAL A 617 -8.54 5.73 0.47
C VAL A 617 -8.99 5.94 -0.97
N GLY A 618 -8.05 5.82 -1.89
CA GLY A 618 -8.27 5.88 -3.34
C GLY A 618 -7.92 4.57 -4.02
N ALA A 619 -8.57 4.30 -5.16
CA ALA A 619 -8.08 3.29 -6.09
C ALA A 619 -6.96 3.92 -6.93
N PRO A 620 -5.84 3.22 -7.15
CA PRO A 620 -4.79 3.70 -8.03
C PRO A 620 -5.33 3.79 -9.45
N VAL A 621 -5.17 4.96 -10.07
CA VAL A 621 -5.47 5.16 -11.50
C VAL A 621 -4.13 5.30 -12.19
N HIS A 622 -3.60 4.21 -12.73
CA HIS A 622 -2.40 4.28 -13.54
C HIS A 622 -2.74 5.03 -14.82
N GLY A 623 -2.17 6.23 -14.98
CA GLY A 623 -2.36 7.07 -16.16
C GLY A 623 -1.99 6.31 -17.43
N GLY A 624 -3.01 5.93 -18.21
CA GLY A 624 -2.80 5.13 -19.43
C GLY A 624 -4.07 4.70 -20.17
N THR A 625 -5.26 4.79 -19.57
CA THR A 625 -6.52 4.61 -20.30
C THR A 625 -7.54 5.65 -19.86
N GLY A 626 -7.71 6.69 -20.70
CA GLY A 626 -8.82 7.64 -20.58
C GLY A 626 -10.14 6.93 -20.91
N GLY A 627 -10.75 6.31 -19.90
CA GLY A 627 -12.16 5.96 -19.87
C GLY A 627 -12.81 6.69 -18.69
N PRO A 628 -14.07 7.15 -18.80
CA PRO A 628 -14.73 7.87 -17.73
C PRO A 628 -14.79 6.99 -16.48
N VAL A 629 -14.18 7.46 -15.39
CA VAL A 629 -14.26 6.86 -14.06
C VAL A 629 -15.68 7.09 -13.54
N VAL A 630 -16.56 6.10 -13.73
CA VAL A 630 -17.84 6.06 -13.03
C VAL A 630 -17.55 5.59 -11.61
N ALA A 631 -17.70 6.53 -10.66
CA ALA A 631 -17.71 6.24 -9.24
C ALA A 631 -18.62 5.04 -8.94
N GLY A 632 -18.10 4.07 -8.20
CA GLY A 632 -18.79 2.84 -7.84
C GLY A 632 -20.18 3.11 -7.27
N GLY A 633 -21.19 2.50 -7.89
CA GLY A 633 -22.58 2.58 -7.45
C GLY A 633 -22.76 1.95 -6.07
N GLY A 634 -22.95 2.80 -5.07
CA GLY A 634 -23.74 2.48 -3.88
C GLY A 634 -25.19 2.85 -4.16
N SER A 635 -26.05 1.85 -4.23
CA SER A 635 -27.50 2.01 -4.15
C SER A 635 -27.87 2.61 -2.79
N GLY A 636 -28.42 3.82 -2.80
CA GLY A 636 -28.94 4.46 -1.60
C GLY A 636 -29.51 5.84 -1.94
N GLY A 637 -30.79 5.89 -2.30
CA GLY A 637 -31.49 7.15 -2.46
C GLY A 637 -31.57 7.88 -1.12
N VAL A 638 -30.79 8.95 -0.96
CA VAL A 638 -31.04 9.98 0.05
C VAL A 638 -30.90 11.33 -0.64
N ARG A 639 -32.04 11.92 -1.03
CA ARG A 639 -32.13 13.36 -1.27
C ARG A 639 -31.99 14.05 0.10
N GLY A 640 -30.82 14.63 0.36
CA GLY A 640 -30.53 15.52 1.50
C GLY A 640 -29.63 16.68 1.06
N PRO A 641 -29.77 17.88 1.64
CA PRO A 641 -29.38 19.12 0.99
C PRO A 641 -27.86 19.30 0.94
N ARG A 642 -27.37 19.84 -0.19
CA ARG A 642 -26.00 20.33 -0.37
C ARG A 642 -25.70 21.41 0.68
N ARG A 643 -25.16 21.04 1.84
CA ARG A 643 -24.52 22.01 2.74
C ARG A 643 -23.15 22.36 2.17
N ARG A 644 -23.09 23.52 1.51
CA ARG A 644 -21.84 24.23 1.22
C ARG A 644 -21.11 24.45 2.55
N LEU A 645 -19.84 24.05 2.62
CA LEU A 645 -18.93 24.56 3.64
C LEU A 645 -18.75 26.06 3.35
N ARG A 646 -19.44 26.93 4.11
CA ARG A 646 -19.14 28.37 4.14
C ARG A 646 -17.97 28.57 5.09
N LEU A 647 -16.80 28.91 4.55
CA LEU A 647 -15.77 29.59 5.31
C LEU A 647 -16.23 31.03 5.53
N LEU A 648 -16.41 31.41 6.79
CA LEU A 648 -16.67 32.78 7.22
C LEU A 648 -15.38 33.59 7.10
N GLY A 649 -15.26 34.37 6.02
CA GLY A 649 -14.27 35.44 5.88
C GLY A 649 -14.95 36.80 6.12
N GLY A 650 -14.48 37.52 7.13
CA GLY A 650 -14.99 38.82 7.54
C GLY A 650 -14.91 39.88 6.44
N SER A 651 -15.91 40.75 6.42
CA SER A 651 -16.04 41.87 5.49
C SER A 651 -14.96 42.94 5.75
N THR A 652 -14.24 43.34 4.71
CA THR A 652 -13.76 44.70 4.59
C THR A 652 -14.44 45.37 3.40
N THR A 653 -14.90 46.58 3.70
CA THR A 653 -15.71 47.45 2.85
C THR A 653 -14.88 48.05 1.72
N ARG A 654 -15.47 48.14 0.52
CA ARG A 654 -15.50 49.36 -0.32
C ARG A 654 -16.29 49.12 -1.63
N ARG A 655 -17.39 49.87 -1.76
CA ARG A 655 -18.06 50.28 -3.02
C ARG A 655 -17.23 51.40 -3.70
N PRO A 656 -17.63 51.96 -4.86
CA PRO A 656 -18.08 51.32 -6.12
C PRO A 656 -17.44 52.02 -7.35
N ALA A 657 -17.63 51.49 -8.56
CA ALA A 657 -17.67 52.31 -9.77
C ALA A 657 -18.69 51.74 -10.76
N ALA A 658 -19.63 52.60 -11.15
CA ALA A 658 -20.73 52.35 -12.07
C ALA A 658 -20.33 52.65 -13.53
N VAL A 659 -21.31 52.48 -14.43
CA VAL A 659 -21.44 52.90 -15.85
C VAL A 659 -21.50 51.64 -16.75
N ALA A 660 -22.67 51.10 -17.09
CA ALA A 660 -23.75 51.59 -17.96
C ALA A 660 -23.44 51.50 -19.46
N GLY A 661 -24.31 50.78 -20.20
CA GLY A 661 -24.79 51.22 -21.50
C GLY A 661 -24.48 50.36 -22.72
N GLY A 662 -25.56 49.87 -23.35
CA GLY A 662 -25.67 49.58 -24.79
C GLY A 662 -25.09 48.23 -25.25
N GLY A 663 -25.74 47.40 -26.02
CA GLY A 663 -26.84 47.61 -26.96
C GLY A 663 -26.54 46.73 -28.17
N ALA A 664 -27.34 45.70 -28.40
CA ALA A 664 -27.31 44.91 -29.63
C ALA A 664 -27.81 45.76 -30.82
N PRO A 665 -27.43 45.40 -32.05
CA PRO A 665 -28.42 44.67 -32.86
C PRO A 665 -27.80 43.58 -33.76
N GLY A 666 -28.56 42.51 -34.03
CA GLY A 666 -28.34 41.61 -35.18
C GLY A 666 -28.99 42.17 -36.45
N PRO A 667 -29.50 41.35 -37.39
CA PRO A 667 -29.02 40.08 -37.93
C PRO A 667 -29.00 40.12 -39.50
N ARG A 668 -28.58 39.04 -40.18
CA ARG A 668 -29.00 38.60 -41.56
C ARG A 668 -28.11 37.40 -41.94
N GLY A 669 -28.68 36.21 -42.19
CA GLY A 669 -29.19 35.75 -43.49
C GLY A 669 -28.03 35.07 -44.24
N GLY A 670 -28.04 33.83 -44.71
CA GLY A 670 -29.06 32.93 -45.24
C GLY A 670 -28.38 32.22 -46.44
N GLY A 671 -28.68 30.95 -46.71
CA GLY A 671 -28.26 30.33 -47.98
C GLY A 671 -27.81 28.86 -47.86
N ALA A 672 -28.65 27.98 -48.40
CA ALA A 672 -28.47 26.54 -48.51
C ALA A 672 -27.54 26.11 -49.67
N GLY A 673 -27.09 24.86 -49.65
CA GLY A 673 -26.50 24.20 -50.81
C GLY A 673 -25.97 22.79 -50.51
N ALA A 674 -26.77 21.78 -50.85
CA ALA A 674 -26.41 20.36 -50.82
C ALA A 674 -25.53 19.97 -52.03
N VAL A 675 -24.94 18.76 -51.96
CA VAL A 675 -24.81 17.71 -53.02
C VAL A 675 -23.43 17.01 -52.98
N GLY A 676 -23.47 15.68 -52.98
CA GLY A 676 -22.61 14.87 -53.87
C GLY A 676 -21.53 14.02 -53.23
N GLY A 677 -21.78 12.71 -53.14
CA GLY A 677 -20.81 11.68 -52.79
C GLY A 677 -19.84 11.27 -53.93
N PRO A 678 -19.28 10.04 -53.90
CA PRO A 678 -17.83 9.85 -53.89
C PRO A 678 -17.25 9.36 -55.23
N ARG A 679 -15.94 9.51 -55.41
CA ARG A 679 -15.18 8.88 -56.51
C ARG A 679 -14.12 7.90 -55.99
N ARG A 680 -14.26 6.65 -56.44
CA ARG A 680 -13.19 5.64 -56.59
C ARG A 680 -12.26 6.01 -57.74
N LEU A 681 -11.07 5.42 -57.75
CA LEU A 681 -10.25 4.85 -58.86
C LEU A 681 -8.81 4.75 -58.32
N GLY A 682 -8.00 3.70 -58.48
CA GLY A 682 -8.13 2.42 -59.18
C GLY A 682 -6.72 1.87 -59.53
N GLY A 683 -6.54 0.53 -59.48
CA GLY A 683 -5.55 -0.31 -60.17
C GLY A 683 -4.04 -0.08 -59.92
N THR A 684 -3.11 -1.02 -60.12
CA THR A 684 -3.11 -2.33 -60.80
C THR A 684 -1.91 -3.19 -60.36
N ALA A 685 -1.97 -4.48 -60.69
CA ALA A 685 -1.09 -5.59 -60.30
C ALA A 685 0.08 -5.90 -61.28
N GLY A 686 0.96 -6.82 -60.85
CA GLY A 686 1.90 -7.66 -61.65
C GLY A 686 3.37 -7.53 -61.19
N GLU A 687 4.22 -8.55 -61.05
CA GLU A 687 4.20 -10.00 -61.29
C GLU A 687 5.41 -10.69 -60.59
N ALA A 688 5.18 -11.93 -60.13
CA ALA A 688 6.00 -13.16 -60.12
C ALA A 688 7.49 -13.28 -59.67
N GLY A 689 7.70 -14.30 -58.81
CA GLY A 689 8.84 -15.26 -58.82
C GLY A 689 9.97 -15.00 -57.81
N GLY A 690 10.42 -15.89 -56.92
CA GLY A 690 10.13 -17.29 -56.60
C GLY A 690 11.23 -17.83 -55.67
N GLY A 691 10.92 -18.82 -54.82
CA GLY A 691 11.89 -19.80 -54.29
C GLY A 691 12.46 -19.61 -52.88
N GLY A 692 12.37 -20.67 -52.05
CA GLY A 692 13.31 -20.95 -50.96
C GLY A 692 12.68 -21.08 -49.56
N GLY A 693 12.51 -22.33 -49.11
CA GLY A 693 11.91 -22.66 -47.81
C GLY A 693 12.79 -22.40 -46.58
N GLY A 694 12.15 -22.38 -45.40
CA GLY A 694 12.80 -22.36 -44.10
C GLY A 694 11.79 -22.58 -42.97
N ARG A 695 11.89 -23.73 -42.30
CA ARG A 695 11.09 -24.16 -41.14
C ARG A 695 11.31 -23.24 -39.92
N PRO A 696 10.34 -23.15 -38.98
CA PRO A 696 10.58 -22.59 -37.66
C PRO A 696 11.20 -23.67 -36.73
N LEU A 697 12.33 -23.35 -36.10
CA LEU A 697 12.96 -24.17 -35.07
C LEU A 697 12.63 -23.61 -33.69
N CYS A 698 11.96 -24.44 -32.88
CA CYS A 698 11.95 -24.38 -31.43
C CYS A 698 13.39 -24.51 -30.88
N GLY A 699 13.72 -23.71 -29.87
CA GLY A 699 14.95 -23.82 -29.09
C GLY A 699 14.65 -23.89 -27.60
N THR A 700 14.73 -25.08 -27.05
CA THR A 700 14.78 -25.38 -25.60
C THR A 700 16.16 -25.06 -25.02
N GLY A 701 16.19 -24.57 -23.79
CA GLY A 701 17.38 -24.55 -22.92
C GLY A 701 17.12 -23.64 -21.72
N GLY A 702 17.43 -23.95 -20.47
CA GLY A 702 18.18 -25.04 -19.87
C GLY A 702 18.51 -24.57 -18.45
N ARG A 703 18.15 -25.35 -17.44
CA ARG A 703 18.36 -25.04 -16.01
C ARG A 703 19.86 -25.02 -15.70
N HIS A 704 20.38 -23.94 -15.12
CA HIS A 704 21.67 -23.95 -14.45
C HIS A 704 21.50 -24.09 -12.94
N ARG A 705 21.95 -25.25 -12.43
CA ARG A 705 22.32 -25.47 -11.03
C ARG A 705 23.66 -24.76 -10.79
N THR A 706 23.74 -23.91 -9.78
CA THR A 706 25.01 -23.44 -9.23
C THR A 706 25.38 -24.33 -8.06
N GLY A 707 26.51 -25.04 -8.22
CA GLY A 707 27.13 -25.85 -7.19
C GLY A 707 27.93 -25.01 -6.20
N ASP A 708 27.99 -25.57 -5.01
CA ASP A 708 28.90 -25.32 -3.90
C ASP A 708 30.39 -25.30 -4.32
N PRO A 709 31.23 -24.45 -3.69
CA PRO A 709 32.59 -24.86 -3.41
C PRO A 709 32.92 -24.72 -1.92
N GLY A 710 33.41 -25.83 -1.37
CA GLY A 710 33.73 -26.01 0.02
C GLY A 710 34.92 -25.22 0.56
N GLY A 711 35.08 -25.41 1.87
CA GLY A 711 35.98 -24.72 2.78
C GLY A 711 37.47 -24.70 2.41
N HIS A 712 38.09 -23.61 2.82
CA HIS A 712 39.46 -23.60 3.33
C HIS A 712 39.49 -22.86 4.68
N ARG A 713 40.05 -23.53 5.70
CA ARG A 713 40.44 -22.97 7.01
C ARG A 713 41.78 -22.25 6.90
N GLN A 714 41.90 -21.14 7.62
CA GLN A 714 43.04 -20.52 8.35
C GLN A 714 42.70 -19.01 8.38
N GLY A 715 42.62 -18.27 9.47
CA GLY A 715 43.28 -18.30 10.77
C GLY A 715 43.68 -16.84 11.05
N GLY A 716 43.23 -16.23 12.15
CA GLY A 716 43.62 -14.85 12.49
C GLY A 716 42.68 -14.20 13.50
N ALA A 717 43.17 -14.05 14.72
CA ALA A 717 42.52 -13.39 15.85
C ALA A 717 42.60 -11.85 15.75
N ALA A 718 41.54 -11.17 16.18
CA ALA A 718 41.52 -9.93 16.97
C ALA A 718 40.06 -9.56 17.28
#